data_AF-A0A934XU15-F1
#
_entry.id   AF-A0A934XU15-F1
#
_cell.length_a   1.000
_cell.length_b   1.000
_cell.length_c   1.000
_cell.angle_alpha   90.00
_cell.angle_beta   90.00
_cell.angle_gamma   90.00
#
_symmetry.space_group_name_H-M   'P 1'
#
loop_
_entity.id
_entity.type
_entity.pdbx_description
1 polymer ?
#
loop_
_entity_poly.entity_id
_entity_poly.type
_entity_poly.pdbx_seq_one_letter_code
_entity_poly.pdbx_strand_id
1 'polypeptide(L)'
;MRSHRLLPLVAALSFAALGAPAKSLPTDAEACFREVTYTLADDAMEGRGTGTPGNDAAAKVIGGWMDALELDAPKQGRMQPFEANTGIRVGTDNRLQDATFGSDWTPLGFSKSGDFAGDLVFAGYGIRAHDLDYDDYAGLDVRGKIVLAMRYEPGESDDKSPFDGKKPTRYSDLRAKAIQAREAGAIALIVVSPAQTADEPDKLPPLKTMGPLSDAGLPVLQVTRALADRWLAAQGTTLAKAQAAIDGRYQPASFAVTDAKTSGQVDLHPVIAKTQNVVGVWPGRGALANQMIVVGAHFDHLGWGGQGSFKPDVRAIHNGADDNASGVAGMLCAAQLLKAQTDTAADQRAVMFVAFSAEEIGLGGSAWFVEHLPSGNIGEVAAMINLDMVGRMSEHELNILGADSASGWDALIAAANASAATVKISAGGDGYGPSDHSSFYANGVPVVHLFTGAHEQYHSPDDDANLLNIAGGADVARITAALAASTRDGARLDYVRTSAAAPTAGDSRGYGAYFGSVPDYSAMEATSGGVKLSDVRPNSPAENGGLRKGDIIVGMAGITINNLYDMTFVLREHKPGDTIDVIVKRAGAELKLRATLSQRPGEAAPAAHPPAAAADPKAAATAVPHASFDVGSEPGQSPHWQPRAGKAVPELMRNDEPHLADLRRLTFGGDNAEAYWSPDGRQLSFQRTPPGGDCDAQYLLNLDSGKVELVSSGAGRTTCGYVDYPNGGSLIYATTEAAAPTCPAKPDFSQGYVWAIYDSFDIVRRDAAGATTPLIAGPGYDAEATECFKDGRILFTSTRNGDLDLFLADANGGNVKQLTDLPGYDGGAFFTPDCAKIVWRASRPEGEALVEYQGLLKQGLVRPSQLEIFVMDADGSNVKQLTHHGVGSFAPYPTPDGRGVVYATNIGADAREFDIRFVAWDGKEERITSAPSFDGFPMFSPDGQWLVFASNRANKPGGRDTDLYIARWVP
;
A
#
# COMPACT_ATOMS: atom_id res chain seq x y z
N MET A 1 2.40 -66.34 -43.83
CA MET A 1 1.64 -65.34 -44.61
C MET A 1 2.13 -63.96 -44.19
N ARG A 2 2.25 -63.05 -45.16
CA ARG A 2 3.05 -61.80 -45.17
C ARG A 2 3.01 -60.97 -43.87
N SER A 3 4.18 -60.64 -43.34
CA SER A 3 4.39 -59.47 -42.47
C SER A 3 5.66 -58.74 -42.91
N HIS A 4 5.48 -57.47 -43.25
CA HIS A 4 6.54 -56.59 -43.75
C HIS A 4 7.53 -56.23 -42.64
N ARG A 5 8.82 -56.38 -42.92
CA ARG A 5 9.93 -55.76 -42.17
C ARG A 5 10.21 -54.38 -42.79
N LEU A 6 10.21 -53.34 -41.98
CA LEU A 6 10.82 -52.04 -42.29
C LEU A 6 11.68 -51.63 -41.07
N LEU A 7 12.96 -51.37 -41.33
CA LEU A 7 13.96 -50.86 -40.39
C LEU A 7 13.58 -49.47 -39.86
N PRO A 8 13.86 -49.12 -38.59
CA PRO A 8 14.02 -47.73 -38.22
C PRO A 8 15.48 -47.30 -38.42
N LEU A 9 15.63 -46.21 -39.17
CA LEU A 9 16.86 -45.46 -39.39
C LEU A 9 17.24 -44.77 -38.06
N VAL A 10 18.41 -45.06 -37.51
CA VAL A 10 18.97 -44.29 -36.38
C VAL A 10 19.59 -43.02 -36.96
N ALA A 11 18.87 -41.91 -36.89
CA ALA A 11 19.42 -40.59 -37.13
C ALA A 11 20.04 -40.08 -35.81
N ALA A 12 21.38 -40.06 -35.75
CA ALA A 12 22.10 -39.33 -34.73
C ALA A 12 21.92 -37.83 -34.99
N LEU A 13 21.05 -37.17 -34.23
CA LEU A 13 21.05 -35.71 -34.14
C LEU A 13 22.12 -35.29 -33.13
N SER A 14 23.22 -34.75 -33.65
CA SER A 14 24.17 -33.97 -32.89
C SER A 14 23.47 -32.72 -32.34
N PHE A 15 23.33 -32.63 -31.01
CA PHE A 15 23.02 -31.37 -30.33
C PHE A 15 24.27 -30.47 -30.38
N ALA A 16 24.43 -29.74 -31.48
CA ALA A 16 25.19 -28.51 -31.50
C ALA A 16 24.18 -27.36 -31.58
N ALA A 17 23.60 -27.01 -30.43
CA ALA A 17 22.88 -25.74 -30.30
C ALA A 17 23.93 -24.62 -30.25
N LEU A 18 24.41 -24.20 -31.42
CA LEU A 18 24.95 -22.86 -31.60
C LEU A 18 23.79 -21.90 -31.32
N GLY A 19 23.80 -21.30 -30.13
CA GLY A 19 22.80 -20.31 -29.73
C GLY A 19 22.75 -19.21 -30.79
N ALA A 20 21.56 -18.88 -31.26
CA ALA A 20 21.37 -17.68 -32.07
C ALA A 20 21.93 -16.48 -31.28
N PRO A 21 22.71 -15.59 -31.92
CA PRO A 21 23.22 -14.40 -31.24
C PRO A 21 22.03 -13.61 -30.66
N ALA A 22 22.18 -13.11 -29.44
CA ALA A 22 21.16 -12.26 -28.83
C ALA A 22 20.87 -11.08 -29.76
N LYS A 23 19.58 -10.74 -29.89
CA LYS A 23 19.14 -9.60 -30.69
C LYS A 23 19.81 -8.33 -30.14
N SER A 24 20.47 -7.58 -31.01
CA SER A 24 21.06 -6.28 -30.63
C SER A 24 19.99 -5.35 -30.10
N LEU A 25 20.30 -4.60 -29.03
CA LEU A 25 19.39 -3.60 -28.49
C LEU A 25 19.21 -2.45 -29.51
N PRO A 26 17.99 -1.86 -29.58
CA PRO A 26 17.77 -0.64 -30.35
C PRO A 26 18.72 0.49 -29.93
N THR A 27 19.14 1.32 -30.89
CA THR A 27 19.97 2.50 -30.61
C THR A 27 19.16 3.67 -30.04
N ASP A 28 17.86 3.71 -30.33
CA ASP A 28 16.94 4.66 -29.73
C ASP A 28 16.66 4.28 -28.27
N ALA A 29 16.72 5.25 -27.35
CA ALA A 29 16.65 4.98 -25.92
C ALA A 29 15.26 4.51 -25.47
N GLU A 30 14.17 5.02 -26.05
CA GLU A 30 12.81 4.56 -25.71
C GLU A 30 12.56 3.15 -26.25
N ALA A 31 12.98 2.87 -27.47
CA ALA A 31 12.89 1.53 -28.06
C ALA A 31 13.76 0.52 -27.29
N CYS A 32 14.97 0.93 -26.86
CA CYS A 32 15.83 0.12 -26.01
C CYS A 32 15.15 -0.18 -24.67
N PHE A 33 14.64 0.85 -23.99
CA PHE A 33 14.02 0.70 -22.68
C PHE A 33 12.79 -0.23 -22.76
N ARG A 34 11.96 -0.05 -23.80
CA ARG A 34 10.82 -0.93 -24.07
C ARG A 34 11.23 -2.38 -24.36
N GLU A 35 12.23 -2.61 -25.22
CA GLU A 35 12.68 -3.97 -25.55
C GLU A 35 13.13 -4.73 -24.30
N VAL A 36 13.93 -4.08 -23.44
CA VAL A 36 14.43 -4.72 -22.22
C VAL A 36 13.31 -4.99 -21.23
N THR A 37 12.46 -3.99 -20.94
CA THR A 37 11.38 -4.16 -19.94
C THR A 37 10.35 -5.18 -20.37
N TYR A 38 9.89 -5.17 -21.62
CA TYR A 38 8.92 -6.14 -22.13
C TYR A 38 9.49 -7.56 -22.19
N THR A 39 10.79 -7.71 -22.44
CA THR A 39 11.41 -9.05 -22.48
C THR A 39 11.61 -9.61 -21.09
N LEU A 40 12.09 -8.79 -20.14
CA LEU A 40 12.37 -9.27 -18.79
C LEU A 40 11.07 -9.48 -18.01
N ALA A 41 10.07 -8.60 -18.17
CA ALA A 41 8.76 -8.68 -17.52
C ALA A 41 7.74 -9.54 -18.28
N ASP A 42 8.19 -10.41 -19.18
CA ASP A 42 7.33 -11.40 -19.84
C ASP A 42 7.07 -12.57 -18.88
N ASP A 43 5.86 -13.13 -18.91
CA ASP A 43 5.47 -14.32 -18.14
C ASP A 43 6.44 -15.50 -18.35
N ALA A 44 7.11 -15.58 -19.52
CA ALA A 44 8.13 -16.59 -19.81
C ALA A 44 9.35 -16.52 -18.87
N MET A 45 9.57 -15.38 -18.21
CA MET A 45 10.60 -15.20 -17.18
C MET A 45 10.11 -15.57 -15.78
N GLU A 46 8.88 -16.07 -15.64
CA GLU A 46 8.29 -16.58 -14.40
C GLU A 46 8.46 -15.64 -13.19
N GLY A 47 8.50 -14.32 -13.43
CA GLY A 47 8.69 -13.30 -12.41
C GLY A 47 10.09 -13.26 -11.77
N ARG A 48 11.07 -13.94 -12.38
CA ARG A 48 12.51 -13.87 -12.03
C ARG A 48 12.84 -14.12 -10.56
N GLY A 49 12.03 -14.94 -9.88
CA GLY A 49 12.24 -15.34 -8.48
C GLY A 49 13.66 -15.84 -8.24
N THR A 50 14.34 -15.37 -7.20
CA THR A 50 15.74 -15.76 -6.93
C THR A 50 15.92 -17.29 -6.93
N GLY A 51 16.83 -17.77 -7.77
CA GLY A 51 17.14 -19.20 -7.95
C GLY A 51 16.08 -20.03 -8.68
N THR A 52 15.15 -19.37 -9.38
CA THR A 52 14.17 -20.04 -10.28
C THR A 52 14.69 -20.14 -11.72
N PRO A 53 14.10 -21.00 -12.57
CA PRO A 53 14.43 -21.06 -13.99
C PRO A 53 14.25 -19.72 -14.71
N GLY A 54 13.23 -18.95 -14.33
CA GLY A 54 12.99 -17.60 -14.84
C GLY A 54 14.13 -16.62 -14.54
N ASN A 55 14.73 -16.72 -13.36
CA ASN A 55 15.91 -15.93 -12.99
C ASN A 55 17.14 -16.31 -13.84
N ASP A 56 17.40 -17.61 -14.04
CA ASP A 56 18.47 -18.09 -14.93
C ASP A 56 18.27 -17.64 -16.38
N ALA A 57 17.02 -17.65 -16.86
CA ALA A 57 16.66 -17.20 -18.19
C ALA A 57 16.93 -15.68 -18.35
N ALA A 58 16.51 -14.86 -17.39
CA ALA A 58 16.77 -13.43 -17.37
C ALA A 58 18.28 -13.15 -17.35
N ALA A 59 19.05 -13.82 -16.48
CA ALA A 59 20.50 -13.65 -16.40
C ALA A 59 21.18 -13.93 -17.76
N LYS A 60 20.77 -15.01 -18.44
CA LYS A 60 21.29 -15.38 -19.76
C LYS A 60 20.96 -14.33 -20.83
N VAL A 61 19.73 -13.79 -20.84
CA VAL A 61 19.32 -12.75 -21.79
C VAL A 61 20.10 -11.45 -21.55
N ILE A 62 20.21 -11.02 -20.30
CA ILE A 62 21.01 -9.85 -19.89
C ILE A 62 22.46 -10.01 -20.34
N GLY A 63 23.05 -11.18 -20.09
CA GLY A 63 24.42 -11.47 -20.50
C GLY A 63 24.60 -11.41 -22.03
N GLY A 64 23.62 -11.91 -22.78
CA GLY A 64 23.60 -11.82 -24.24
C GLY A 64 23.53 -10.38 -24.77
N TRP A 65 22.75 -9.50 -24.13
CA TRP A 65 22.75 -8.08 -24.47
C TRP A 65 24.07 -7.40 -24.14
N MET A 66 24.71 -7.74 -23.02
CA MET A 66 26.06 -7.25 -22.70
C MET A 66 27.11 -7.71 -23.72
N ASP A 67 27.02 -8.95 -24.22
CA ASP A 67 27.86 -9.45 -25.32
C ASP A 67 27.60 -8.66 -26.62
N ALA A 68 26.34 -8.41 -26.97
CA ALA A 68 25.97 -7.63 -28.15
C ALA A 68 26.41 -6.16 -28.07
N LEU A 69 26.50 -5.61 -26.86
CA LEU A 69 27.08 -4.30 -26.56
C LEU A 69 28.62 -4.31 -26.61
N GLU A 70 29.25 -5.48 -26.78
CA GLU A 70 30.71 -5.69 -26.74
C GLU A 70 31.33 -5.24 -25.40
N LEU A 71 30.62 -5.46 -24.29
CA LEU A 71 31.17 -5.28 -22.95
C LEU A 71 32.02 -6.51 -22.60
N ASP A 72 33.25 -6.30 -22.14
CA ASP A 72 34.14 -7.39 -21.73
C ASP A 72 33.57 -8.14 -20.52
N ALA A 73 33.85 -9.43 -20.41
CA ALA A 73 33.61 -10.17 -19.16
C ALA A 73 34.79 -9.95 -18.19
N PRO A 74 34.54 -9.87 -16.87
CA PRO A 74 35.63 -9.89 -15.90
C PRO A 74 36.33 -11.25 -15.93
N LYS A 75 37.52 -11.33 -15.33
CA LYS A 75 38.33 -12.58 -15.32
C LYS A 75 37.59 -13.77 -14.70
N GLN A 76 36.71 -13.51 -13.75
CA GLN A 76 35.87 -14.48 -13.05
C GLN A 76 34.72 -15.00 -13.94
N GLY A 77 34.49 -14.38 -15.10
CA GLY A 77 33.41 -14.71 -16.02
C GLY A 77 32.24 -13.71 -15.94
N ARG A 78 31.41 -13.69 -17.00
CA ARG A 78 30.22 -12.82 -17.10
C ARG A 78 29.19 -13.13 -16.01
N MET A 79 28.99 -14.42 -15.73
CA MET A 79 28.12 -14.88 -14.64
C MET A 79 28.95 -15.08 -13.37
N GLN A 80 28.47 -14.52 -12.26
CA GLN A 80 29.10 -14.66 -10.95
C GLN A 80 28.16 -15.42 -10.01
N PRO A 81 28.28 -16.76 -9.92
CA PRO A 81 27.34 -17.57 -9.16
C PRO A 81 27.59 -17.51 -7.65
N PHE A 82 26.50 -17.53 -6.87
CA PHE A 82 26.50 -17.62 -5.42
C PHE A 82 25.28 -18.39 -4.91
N GLU A 83 25.28 -18.71 -3.62
CA GLU A 83 24.16 -19.38 -2.94
C GLU A 83 23.37 -18.36 -2.12
N ALA A 84 22.05 -18.52 -2.07
CA ALA A 84 21.16 -17.68 -1.29
C ALA A 84 20.04 -18.50 -0.65
N ASN A 85 19.66 -18.15 0.59
CA ASN A 85 18.52 -18.76 1.27
C ASN A 85 17.19 -18.15 0.76
N THR A 86 16.36 -18.95 0.10
CA THR A 86 15.10 -18.48 -0.52
C THR A 86 13.85 -18.93 0.23
N GLY A 87 13.99 -19.70 1.30
CA GLY A 87 12.83 -20.30 1.96
C GLY A 87 13.17 -21.36 2.98
N ILE A 88 12.12 -22.09 3.35
CA ILE A 88 12.21 -23.27 4.21
C ILE A 88 11.42 -24.41 3.58
N ARG A 89 11.77 -25.64 3.89
CA ARG A 89 10.99 -26.83 3.55
C ARG A 89 10.73 -27.67 4.78
N VAL A 90 9.57 -28.31 4.78
CA VAL A 90 9.16 -29.29 5.80
C VAL A 90 9.94 -30.58 5.57
N GLY A 91 10.63 -31.05 6.60
CA GLY A 91 11.28 -32.36 6.63
C GLY A 91 10.32 -33.49 7.04
N THR A 92 10.78 -34.73 6.95
CA THR A 92 9.94 -35.92 7.16
C THR A 92 9.74 -36.29 8.62
N ASP A 93 10.57 -35.75 9.52
CA ASP A 93 10.64 -36.22 10.91
C ASP A 93 9.76 -35.41 11.87
N ASN A 94 8.93 -34.52 11.33
CA ASN A 94 7.96 -33.72 12.08
C ASN A 94 6.98 -34.63 12.84
N ARG A 95 6.98 -34.53 14.17
CA ARG A 95 6.07 -35.30 15.05
C ARG A 95 5.62 -34.48 16.24
N LEU A 96 4.39 -34.73 16.69
CA LEU A 96 3.86 -34.25 17.96
C LEU A 96 3.10 -35.42 18.60
N GLN A 97 3.28 -35.62 19.89
CA GLN A 97 2.65 -36.69 20.64
C GLN A 97 1.12 -36.63 20.52
N ASP A 98 0.49 -37.79 20.25
CA ASP A 98 -0.97 -37.99 20.17
C ASP A 98 -1.70 -37.05 19.18
N ALA A 99 -0.99 -36.62 18.13
CA ALA A 99 -1.45 -35.68 17.11
C ALA A 99 -0.92 -36.01 15.70
N THR A 100 -1.72 -35.71 14.68
CA THR A 100 -1.42 -35.97 13.28
C THR A 100 -0.90 -34.69 12.60
N PHE A 101 0.28 -34.76 11.97
CA PHE A 101 0.84 -33.64 11.21
C PHE A 101 -0.09 -33.21 10.05
N GLY A 102 -0.27 -31.89 9.88
CA GLY A 102 -1.12 -31.29 8.84
C GLY A 102 -2.62 -31.34 9.12
N SER A 103 -3.08 -32.21 10.04
CA SER A 103 -4.49 -32.27 10.46
C SER A 103 -4.70 -31.64 11.85
N ASP A 104 -3.91 -32.05 12.83
CA ASP A 104 -4.03 -31.58 14.22
C ASP A 104 -3.03 -30.47 14.54
N TRP A 105 -1.88 -30.45 13.86
CA TRP A 105 -0.83 -29.45 14.09
C TRP A 105 0.07 -29.22 12.87
N THR A 106 0.77 -28.09 12.85
CA THR A 106 1.82 -27.75 11.88
C THR A 106 2.86 -26.83 12.55
N PRO A 107 4.17 -26.92 12.25
CA PRO A 107 5.14 -25.92 12.71
C PRO A 107 4.86 -24.56 12.06
N LEU A 108 5.40 -23.49 12.65
CA LEU A 108 5.52 -22.19 11.97
C LEU A 108 6.85 -22.10 11.22
N GLY A 109 6.91 -21.28 10.16
CA GLY A 109 8.08 -21.28 9.28
C GLY A 109 9.38 -20.76 9.92
N PHE A 110 9.24 -19.91 10.94
CA PHE A 110 10.38 -19.45 11.75
C PHE A 110 10.66 -20.34 12.97
N SER A 111 10.09 -21.54 13.03
CA SER A 111 10.31 -22.46 14.13
C SER A 111 11.74 -23.00 14.11
N LYS A 112 12.36 -23.15 15.28
CA LYS A 112 13.64 -23.84 15.39
C LYS A 112 13.43 -25.35 15.29
N SER A 113 14.18 -25.98 14.39
CA SER A 113 14.23 -27.44 14.29
C SER A 113 14.86 -28.07 15.54
N GLY A 114 14.30 -29.18 15.99
CA GLY A 114 14.78 -29.92 17.16
C GLY A 114 13.68 -30.61 17.95
N ASP A 115 14.10 -31.45 18.89
CA ASP A 115 13.22 -32.13 19.84
C ASP A 115 12.82 -31.22 21.01
N PHE A 116 11.61 -31.43 21.53
CA PHE A 116 11.14 -30.83 22.77
C PHE A 116 10.27 -31.82 23.54
N ALA A 117 10.32 -31.75 24.87
CA ALA A 117 9.47 -32.52 25.77
C ALA A 117 9.36 -31.82 27.11
N GLY A 118 8.15 -31.65 27.64
CA GLY A 118 7.95 -30.94 28.89
C GLY A 118 6.50 -30.83 29.32
N ASP A 119 6.31 -30.20 30.49
CA ASP A 119 4.99 -29.87 31.03
C ASP A 119 4.37 -28.70 30.26
N LEU A 120 3.04 -28.69 30.11
CA LEU A 120 2.32 -27.58 29.51
C LEU A 120 1.92 -26.52 30.54
N VAL A 121 2.03 -25.25 30.15
CA VAL A 121 1.45 -24.10 30.84
C VAL A 121 0.60 -23.30 29.88
N PHE A 122 -0.56 -22.83 30.31
CA PHE A 122 -1.40 -21.93 29.52
C PHE A 122 -1.08 -20.49 29.90
N ALA A 123 -0.54 -19.73 28.96
CA ALA A 123 -0.12 -18.35 29.16
C ALA A 123 -1.04 -17.37 28.41
N GLY A 124 -2.36 -17.52 28.51
CA GLY A 124 -3.32 -16.60 27.88
C GLY A 124 -3.07 -16.39 26.39
N TYR A 125 -2.77 -15.15 25.99
CA TYR A 125 -2.38 -14.77 24.63
C TYR A 125 -0.85 -14.74 24.44
N GLY A 126 -0.06 -15.04 25.47
CA GLY A 126 1.39 -15.07 25.44
C GLY A 126 2.02 -13.68 25.38
N ILE A 127 1.35 -12.67 25.96
CA ILE A 127 1.70 -11.25 25.85
C ILE A 127 2.34 -10.71 27.14
N ARG A 128 3.40 -9.92 26.97
CA ARG A 128 3.90 -8.92 27.91
C ARG A 128 3.79 -7.54 27.28
N ALA A 129 2.91 -6.71 27.81
CA ALA A 129 2.65 -5.34 27.38
C ALA A 129 2.78 -4.41 28.59
N HIS A 130 4.01 -3.92 28.83
CA HIS A 130 4.31 -3.07 29.99
C HIS A 130 3.58 -1.73 29.96
N ASP A 131 3.30 -1.20 28.77
CA ASP A 131 2.53 0.03 28.57
C ASP A 131 1.03 -0.12 28.90
N LEU A 132 0.52 -1.36 28.92
CA LEU A 132 -0.87 -1.70 29.23
C LEU A 132 -1.03 -2.38 30.60
N ASP A 133 0.04 -2.49 31.39
CA ASP A 133 0.08 -3.24 32.65
C ASP A 133 -0.47 -4.68 32.51
N TYR A 134 -0.12 -5.35 31.40
CA TYR A 134 -0.60 -6.69 31.07
C TYR A 134 0.57 -7.65 30.89
N ASP A 135 0.59 -8.76 31.65
CA ASP A 135 1.63 -9.78 31.56
C ASP A 135 1.04 -11.18 31.79
N ASP A 136 0.89 -11.96 30.72
CA ASP A 136 0.41 -13.34 30.75
C ASP A 136 1.36 -14.30 31.48
N TYR A 137 2.61 -13.92 31.68
CA TYR A 137 3.62 -14.74 32.36
C TYR A 137 3.76 -14.37 33.84
N ALA A 138 3.11 -13.30 34.30
CA ALA A 138 3.19 -12.87 35.69
C ALA A 138 2.70 -13.97 36.63
N GLY A 139 3.58 -14.41 37.54
CA GLY A 139 3.27 -15.48 38.51
C GLY A 139 3.21 -16.89 37.92
N LEU A 140 3.48 -17.07 36.62
CA LEU A 140 3.49 -18.37 35.95
C LEU A 140 4.92 -18.94 35.88
N ASP A 141 5.12 -20.16 36.38
CA ASP A 141 6.40 -20.87 36.22
C ASP A 141 6.51 -21.44 34.81
N VAL A 142 7.31 -20.80 33.95
CA VAL A 142 7.46 -21.16 32.52
C VAL A 142 8.81 -21.81 32.20
N ARG A 143 9.80 -21.69 33.08
CA ARG A 143 11.17 -22.11 32.80
C ARG A 143 11.23 -23.62 32.57
N GLY A 144 11.74 -24.05 31.42
CA GLY A 144 11.86 -25.46 31.06
C GLY A 144 10.54 -26.10 30.62
N LYS A 145 9.47 -25.32 30.41
CA LYS A 145 8.13 -25.81 30.07
C LYS A 145 7.71 -25.43 28.65
N ILE A 146 6.64 -26.06 28.19
CA ILE A 146 6.01 -25.80 26.90
C ILE A 146 4.85 -24.81 27.13
N VAL A 147 4.91 -23.66 26.47
CA VAL A 147 3.85 -22.64 26.57
C VAL A 147 2.75 -22.95 25.56
N LEU A 148 1.50 -23.03 26.01
CA LEU A 148 0.31 -22.97 25.17
C LEU A 148 -0.25 -21.54 25.26
N ALA A 149 -0.38 -20.87 24.12
CA ALA A 149 -0.91 -19.51 24.04
C ALA A 149 -1.90 -19.37 22.87
N MET A 150 -2.83 -18.44 23.02
CA MET A 150 -3.75 -18.07 21.95
C MET A 150 -3.07 -17.18 20.91
N ARG A 151 -3.46 -17.35 19.65
CA ARG A 151 -3.27 -16.34 18.61
C ARG A 151 -4.09 -15.09 18.96
N TYR A 152 -3.78 -13.95 18.34
CA TYR A 152 -4.45 -12.66 18.54
C TYR A 152 -4.09 -12.02 19.89
N GLU A 153 -4.92 -11.10 20.36
CA GLU A 153 -4.81 -10.43 21.66
C GLU A 153 -6.20 -10.30 22.33
N PRO A 154 -6.26 -9.93 23.63
CA PRO A 154 -7.53 -9.86 24.36
C PRO A 154 -8.56 -8.99 23.67
N GLY A 155 -9.74 -9.54 23.39
CA GLY A 155 -10.86 -8.82 22.80
C GLY A 155 -10.62 -8.30 21.38
N GLU A 156 -9.96 -9.08 20.52
CA GLU A 156 -9.71 -8.79 19.08
C GLU A 156 -10.94 -8.27 18.31
N SER A 157 -12.15 -8.66 18.71
CA SER A 157 -13.42 -8.23 18.09
C SER A 157 -14.19 -7.16 18.88
N ASP A 158 -13.63 -6.66 19.99
CA ASP A 158 -14.22 -5.64 20.84
C ASP A 158 -13.52 -4.29 20.64
N ASP A 159 -14.28 -3.27 20.23
CA ASP A 159 -13.78 -1.89 20.08
C ASP A 159 -13.27 -1.29 21.40
N LYS A 160 -13.62 -1.89 22.54
CA LYS A 160 -13.23 -1.46 23.88
C LYS A 160 -11.96 -2.13 24.40
N SER A 161 -11.34 -3.01 23.61
CA SER A 161 -10.10 -3.65 24.04
C SER A 161 -9.01 -2.61 24.32
N PRO A 162 -8.26 -2.72 25.43
CA PRO A 162 -7.10 -1.88 25.68
C PRO A 162 -5.96 -2.13 24.69
N PHE A 163 -6.04 -3.20 23.91
CA PHE A 163 -5.13 -3.53 22.81
C PHE A 163 -5.60 -2.88 21.49
N ASP A 164 -5.77 -1.55 21.48
CA ASP A 164 -6.18 -0.75 20.30
C ASP A 164 -7.51 -1.19 19.64
N GLY A 165 -8.47 -1.66 20.44
CA GLY A 165 -9.80 -2.08 19.98
C GLY A 165 -9.73 -3.26 19.01
N LYS A 166 -10.36 -3.12 17.83
CA LYS A 166 -10.36 -4.15 16.77
C LYS A 166 -9.12 -4.13 15.86
N LYS A 167 -8.15 -3.26 16.12
CA LYS A 167 -6.94 -3.17 15.30
C LYS A 167 -5.87 -4.07 15.91
N PRO A 168 -5.29 -5.01 15.15
CA PRO A 168 -4.22 -5.84 15.67
C PRO A 168 -3.01 -4.98 16.02
N THR A 169 -2.54 -5.08 17.26
CA THR A 169 -1.33 -4.40 17.73
C THR A 169 -0.09 -5.25 17.48
N ARG A 170 1.09 -4.71 17.83
CA ARG A 170 2.35 -5.47 17.85
C ARG A 170 2.29 -6.71 18.75
N TYR A 171 1.39 -6.76 19.73
CA TYR A 171 1.25 -7.89 20.65
C TYR A 171 0.53 -9.10 20.05
N SER A 172 -0.17 -8.92 18.91
CA SER A 172 -0.75 -10.00 18.12
C SER A 172 0.28 -10.79 17.29
N ASP A 173 1.50 -10.24 17.08
CA ASP A 173 2.54 -10.84 16.25
C ASP A 173 3.09 -12.16 16.83
N LEU A 174 3.04 -13.22 16.03
CA LEU A 174 3.43 -14.57 16.47
C LEU A 174 4.93 -14.67 16.79
N ARG A 175 5.78 -13.90 16.10
CA ARG A 175 7.22 -13.93 16.34
C ARG A 175 7.58 -13.19 17.63
N ALA A 176 6.91 -12.07 17.93
CA ALA A 176 7.00 -11.38 19.21
C ALA A 176 6.62 -12.32 20.37
N LYS A 177 5.51 -13.06 20.27
CA LYS A 177 5.11 -14.07 21.27
C LYS A 177 6.16 -15.17 21.44
N ALA A 178 6.77 -15.64 20.34
CA ALA A 178 7.85 -16.62 20.40
C ALA A 178 9.10 -16.09 21.11
N ILE A 179 9.51 -14.85 20.82
CA ILE A 179 10.62 -14.19 21.52
C ILE A 179 10.30 -14.07 23.01
N GLN A 180 9.11 -13.59 23.38
CA GLN A 180 8.72 -13.45 24.79
C GLN A 180 8.70 -14.79 25.53
N ALA A 181 8.16 -15.86 24.92
CA ALA A 181 8.19 -17.20 25.49
C ALA A 181 9.63 -17.72 25.69
N ARG A 182 10.51 -17.51 24.71
CA ARG A 182 11.93 -17.85 24.79
C ARG A 182 12.61 -17.14 25.96
N GLU A 183 12.42 -15.83 26.08
CA GLU A 183 13.03 -15.04 27.16
C GLU A 183 12.42 -15.36 28.54
N ALA A 184 11.17 -15.85 28.59
CA ALA A 184 10.59 -16.43 29.81
C ALA A 184 11.19 -17.81 30.18
N GLY A 185 12.00 -18.40 29.30
CA GLY A 185 12.66 -19.70 29.50
C GLY A 185 11.85 -20.90 29.03
N ALA A 186 10.84 -20.69 28.18
CA ALA A 186 10.10 -21.78 27.56
C ALA A 186 11.00 -22.61 26.64
N ILE A 187 10.74 -23.92 26.56
CA ILE A 187 11.45 -24.84 25.64
C ILE A 187 10.71 -25.05 24.33
N ALA A 188 9.42 -24.68 24.25
CA ALA A 188 8.64 -24.61 23.02
C ALA A 188 7.42 -23.69 23.22
N LEU A 189 6.92 -23.10 22.13
CA LEU A 189 5.66 -22.37 22.07
C LEU A 189 4.66 -23.10 21.16
N ILE A 190 3.49 -23.39 21.70
CA ILE A 190 2.34 -23.93 20.99
C ILE A 190 1.28 -22.82 20.91
N VAL A 191 0.91 -22.46 19.70
CA VAL A 191 -0.11 -21.44 19.42
C VAL A 191 -1.41 -22.13 19.00
N VAL A 192 -2.56 -21.63 19.47
CA VAL A 192 -3.87 -22.08 19.03
C VAL A 192 -4.72 -20.88 18.61
N SER A 193 -5.44 -20.97 17.49
CA SER A 193 -6.35 -19.90 17.06
C SER A 193 -7.69 -20.03 17.79
N PRO A 194 -8.01 -19.14 18.76
CA PRO A 194 -9.35 -19.11 19.33
C PRO A 194 -10.37 -18.73 18.25
N ALA A 195 -11.61 -19.19 18.40
CA ALA A 195 -12.69 -18.86 17.48
C ALA A 195 -13.12 -17.39 17.70
N GLN A 196 -13.18 -16.62 16.62
CA GLN A 196 -13.65 -15.23 16.64
C GLN A 196 -15.18 -15.16 16.43
N THR A 197 -15.76 -16.17 15.80
CA THR A 197 -17.21 -16.35 15.66
C THR A 197 -17.62 -17.76 16.01
N ALA A 198 -18.89 -17.96 16.36
CA ALA A 198 -19.41 -19.27 16.76
C ALA A 198 -19.28 -20.35 15.67
N ASP A 199 -19.29 -19.94 14.39
CA ASP A 199 -19.30 -20.83 13.23
C ASP A 199 -17.92 -21.00 12.58
N GLU A 200 -16.86 -20.42 13.16
CA GLU A 200 -15.51 -20.50 12.59
C GLU A 200 -15.00 -21.95 12.57
N PRO A 201 -14.58 -22.49 11.42
CA PRO A 201 -14.09 -23.87 11.33
C PRO A 201 -12.75 -24.03 12.06
N ASP A 202 -12.54 -25.19 12.70
CA ASP A 202 -11.27 -25.52 13.38
C ASP A 202 -10.26 -26.04 12.35
N LYS A 203 -9.56 -25.11 11.70
CA LYS A 203 -8.56 -25.41 10.67
C LYS A 203 -7.24 -24.73 10.98
N LEU A 204 -6.15 -25.42 10.66
CA LEU A 204 -4.81 -24.85 10.70
C LEU A 204 -4.63 -23.88 9.53
N PRO A 205 -4.07 -22.68 9.77
CA PRO A 205 -3.49 -21.87 8.71
C PRO A 205 -2.40 -22.66 7.96
N PRO A 206 -2.26 -22.47 6.64
CA PRO A 206 -1.20 -23.12 5.89
C PRO A 206 0.17 -22.66 6.39
N LEU A 207 1.12 -23.59 6.48
CA LEU A 207 2.52 -23.26 6.74
C LEU A 207 3.05 -22.38 5.61
N LYS A 208 3.50 -21.16 5.96
CA LYS A 208 4.24 -20.30 5.05
C LYS A 208 5.69 -20.80 4.95
N THR A 209 6.11 -21.18 3.75
CA THR A 209 7.43 -21.76 3.45
C THR A 209 8.33 -20.85 2.60
N MET A 210 7.81 -19.71 2.14
CA MET A 210 8.48 -18.81 1.19
C MET A 210 9.24 -17.69 1.91
N GLY A 211 10.42 -17.34 1.39
CA GLY A 211 11.27 -16.27 1.90
C GLY A 211 12.25 -16.72 2.99
N PRO A 212 13.44 -16.11 3.09
CA PRO A 212 14.38 -16.45 4.15
C PRO A 212 13.76 -16.15 5.52
N LEU A 213 13.67 -17.17 6.37
CA LEU A 213 13.23 -17.05 7.75
C LEU A 213 14.32 -17.57 8.68
N SER A 214 14.95 -16.68 9.45
CA SER A 214 15.77 -17.09 10.58
C SER A 214 14.87 -17.67 11.68
N ASP A 215 15.32 -18.71 12.38
CA ASP A 215 14.53 -19.33 13.45
C ASP A 215 14.34 -18.39 14.67
N ALA A 216 13.29 -18.62 15.45
CA ALA A 216 12.97 -17.84 16.64
C ALA A 216 13.79 -18.24 17.89
N GLY A 217 14.66 -19.25 17.80
CA GLY A 217 15.48 -19.75 18.91
C GLY A 217 14.86 -20.89 19.72
N LEU A 218 13.59 -21.23 19.47
CA LEU A 218 12.86 -22.35 20.08
C LEU A 218 11.85 -22.98 19.09
N PRO A 219 11.44 -24.24 19.29
CA PRO A 219 10.32 -24.83 18.55
C PRO A 219 9.02 -24.03 18.74
N VAL A 220 8.41 -23.63 17.63
CA VAL A 220 7.11 -22.96 17.56
C VAL A 220 6.17 -23.72 16.63
N LEU A 221 5.00 -24.09 17.14
CA LEU A 221 4.00 -24.84 16.39
C LEU A 221 2.59 -24.30 16.62
N GLN A 222 1.70 -24.60 15.68
CA GLN A 222 0.29 -24.30 15.76
C GLN A 222 -0.52 -25.58 15.84
N VAL A 223 -1.58 -25.58 16.65
CA VAL A 223 -2.50 -26.71 16.86
C VAL A 223 -3.95 -26.31 16.63
N THR A 224 -4.81 -27.30 16.38
CA THR A 224 -6.27 -27.13 16.35
C THR A 224 -6.82 -26.84 17.74
N ARG A 225 -8.00 -26.20 17.80
CA ARG A 225 -8.74 -25.98 19.07
C ARG A 225 -9.08 -27.31 19.73
N ALA A 226 -9.47 -28.31 18.94
CA ALA A 226 -9.76 -29.65 19.43
C ALA A 226 -8.56 -30.31 20.14
N LEU A 227 -7.34 -30.15 19.63
CA LEU A 227 -6.13 -30.66 20.31
C LEU A 227 -5.82 -29.86 21.58
N ALA A 228 -5.93 -28.53 21.54
CA ALA A 228 -5.74 -27.70 22.74
C ALA A 228 -6.74 -28.04 23.86
N ASP A 229 -8.02 -28.23 23.52
CA ASP A 229 -9.08 -28.58 24.48
C ASP A 229 -8.83 -29.93 25.15
N ARG A 230 -8.20 -30.90 24.47
CA ARG A 230 -7.80 -32.17 25.09
C ARG A 230 -6.81 -31.96 26.25
N TRP A 231 -5.88 -31.02 26.12
CA TRP A 231 -4.94 -30.69 27.18
C TRP A 231 -5.62 -29.88 28.31
N LEU A 232 -6.49 -28.93 27.95
CA LEU A 232 -7.18 -28.07 28.92
C LEU A 232 -8.26 -28.79 29.73
N ALA A 233 -8.81 -29.89 29.21
CA ALA A 233 -9.84 -30.68 29.87
C ALA A 233 -9.45 -31.16 31.28
N ALA A 234 -8.16 -31.42 31.53
CA ALA A 234 -7.63 -31.81 32.84
C ALA A 234 -7.85 -30.71 33.93
N GLN A 235 -7.99 -29.45 33.51
CA GLN A 235 -8.27 -28.32 34.39
C GLN A 235 -9.77 -27.95 34.44
N GLY A 236 -10.64 -28.78 33.85
CA GLY A 236 -12.09 -28.53 33.82
C GLY A 236 -12.50 -27.32 32.97
N THR A 237 -11.62 -26.87 32.06
CA THR A 237 -11.85 -25.73 31.17
C THR A 237 -11.74 -26.13 29.70
N THR A 238 -12.06 -25.18 28.82
CA THR A 238 -11.85 -25.25 27.37
C THR A 238 -11.19 -23.95 26.92
N LEU A 239 -10.63 -23.93 25.71
CA LEU A 239 -10.04 -22.75 25.11
C LEU A 239 -11.06 -21.60 25.05
N ALA A 240 -12.29 -21.87 24.63
CA ALA A 240 -13.35 -20.86 24.57
C ALA A 240 -13.68 -20.27 25.96
N LYS A 241 -13.66 -21.09 27.03
CA LYS A 241 -13.87 -20.60 28.40
C LYS A 241 -12.69 -19.77 28.90
N ALA A 242 -11.47 -20.21 28.60
CA ALA A 242 -10.26 -19.48 28.95
C ALA A 242 -10.19 -18.12 28.24
N GLN A 243 -10.51 -18.10 26.93
CA GLN A 243 -10.65 -16.88 26.14
C GLN A 243 -11.68 -15.94 26.76
N ALA A 244 -12.91 -16.40 27.02
CA ALA A 244 -13.97 -15.57 27.59
C ALA A 244 -13.60 -14.99 28.96
N ALA A 245 -12.81 -15.71 29.76
CA ALA A 245 -12.33 -15.22 31.06
C ALA A 245 -11.33 -14.07 30.93
N ILE A 246 -10.49 -14.10 29.90
CA ILE A 246 -9.50 -13.06 29.59
C ILE A 246 -10.19 -11.88 28.91
N ASP A 247 -10.90 -12.12 27.80
CA ASP A 247 -11.55 -11.10 26.98
C ASP A 247 -12.63 -10.33 27.76
N GLY A 248 -13.34 -11.00 28.67
CA GLY A 248 -14.37 -10.34 29.49
C GLY A 248 -13.82 -9.40 30.57
N ARG A 249 -12.51 -9.42 30.86
CA ARG A 249 -11.87 -8.60 31.90
C ARG A 249 -10.67 -7.81 31.43
N TYR A 250 -10.14 -8.13 30.25
CA TYR A 250 -8.86 -7.63 29.75
C TYR A 250 -7.71 -7.84 30.73
N GLN A 251 -7.74 -8.94 31.48
CA GLN A 251 -6.70 -9.28 32.45
C GLN A 251 -6.15 -10.69 32.19
N PRO A 252 -4.87 -10.93 32.47
CA PRO A 252 -4.28 -12.26 32.37
C PRO A 252 -5.05 -13.28 33.22
N ALA A 253 -5.30 -14.46 32.63
CA ALA A 253 -5.90 -15.60 33.33
C ALA A 253 -5.11 -16.89 33.03
N SER A 254 -3.79 -16.78 33.15
CA SER A 254 -2.84 -17.86 32.89
C SER A 254 -2.80 -18.88 34.04
N PHE A 255 -2.50 -20.14 33.72
CA PHE A 255 -2.44 -21.22 34.70
C PHE A 255 -1.53 -22.37 34.24
N ALA A 256 -0.99 -23.11 35.22
CA ALA A 256 -0.34 -24.38 34.94
C ALA A 256 -1.36 -25.44 34.51
N VAL A 257 -1.06 -26.20 33.46
CA VAL A 257 -1.93 -27.29 33.02
C VAL A 257 -1.49 -28.56 33.75
N THR A 258 -1.99 -28.75 34.97
CA THR A 258 -1.62 -29.88 35.85
C THR A 258 -1.77 -31.22 35.11
N ASP A 259 -0.75 -32.07 35.23
CA ASP A 259 -0.64 -33.40 34.63
C ASP A 259 -0.70 -33.45 33.08
N ALA A 260 -0.58 -32.31 32.39
CA ALA A 260 -0.46 -32.27 30.94
C ALA A 260 1.00 -32.14 30.51
N LYS A 261 1.47 -33.11 29.72
CA LYS A 261 2.79 -33.11 29.09
C LYS A 261 2.62 -33.40 27.61
N THR A 262 3.53 -32.87 26.80
CA THR A 262 3.63 -33.25 25.39
C THR A 262 5.09 -33.27 24.97
N SER A 263 5.35 -33.93 23.84
CA SER A 263 6.66 -34.02 23.22
C SER A 263 6.53 -34.03 21.71
N GLY A 264 7.58 -33.60 21.02
CA GLY A 264 7.60 -33.56 19.57
C GLY A 264 8.98 -33.27 18.99
N GLN A 265 9.05 -33.30 17.67
CA GLN A 265 10.19 -32.81 16.89
C GLN A 265 9.66 -31.89 15.80
N VAL A 266 10.26 -30.71 15.70
CA VAL A 266 10.16 -29.85 14.52
C VAL A 266 11.32 -30.17 13.59
N ASP A 267 11.03 -30.40 12.33
CA ASP A 267 12.01 -30.68 11.28
C ASP A 267 11.78 -29.76 10.08
N LEU A 268 12.48 -28.62 10.08
CA LEU A 268 12.52 -27.64 9.01
C LEU A 268 13.96 -27.50 8.48
N HIS A 269 14.09 -27.34 7.17
CA HIS A 269 15.37 -27.11 6.52
C HIS A 269 15.33 -25.84 5.67
N PRO A 270 16.39 -25.01 5.66
CA PRO A 270 16.48 -23.90 4.73
C PRO A 270 16.51 -24.42 3.28
N VAL A 271 15.93 -23.64 2.37
CA VAL A 271 16.02 -23.87 0.93
C VAL A 271 17.12 -22.95 0.42
N ILE A 272 18.28 -23.54 0.11
CA ILE A 272 19.39 -22.83 -0.49
C ILE A 272 19.28 -22.97 -2.01
N ALA A 273 19.10 -21.85 -2.68
CA ALA A 273 19.08 -21.78 -4.13
C ALA A 273 20.39 -21.21 -4.67
N LYS A 274 20.77 -21.65 -5.87
CA LYS A 274 21.88 -21.04 -6.61
C LYS A 274 21.34 -19.92 -7.47
N THR A 275 22.02 -18.78 -7.46
CA THR A 275 21.72 -17.65 -8.34
C THR A 275 23.02 -17.01 -8.81
N GLN A 276 22.96 -15.92 -9.58
CA GLN A 276 24.15 -15.26 -10.13
C GLN A 276 23.95 -13.77 -10.37
N ASN A 277 25.02 -12.99 -10.18
CA ASN A 277 25.11 -11.65 -10.76
C ASN A 277 25.58 -11.76 -12.23
N VAL A 278 25.23 -10.75 -13.05
CA VAL A 278 25.68 -10.65 -14.45
C VAL A 278 26.52 -9.39 -14.62
N VAL A 279 27.76 -9.53 -15.10
CA VAL A 279 28.74 -8.43 -15.16
C VAL A 279 29.23 -8.19 -16.58
N GLY A 280 29.23 -6.92 -17.00
CA GLY A 280 29.86 -6.45 -18.22
C GLY A 280 30.79 -5.26 -17.94
N VAL A 281 31.93 -5.22 -18.61
CA VAL A 281 32.98 -4.22 -18.36
C VAL A 281 33.27 -3.44 -19.63
N TRP A 282 33.17 -2.12 -19.53
CA TRP A 282 33.81 -1.23 -20.47
C TRP A 282 35.21 -0.88 -19.95
N PRO A 283 36.30 -1.24 -20.65
CA PRO A 283 37.64 -1.08 -20.12
C PRO A 283 38.05 0.40 -19.94
N GLY A 284 38.84 0.65 -18.90
CA GLY A 284 39.51 1.92 -18.69
C GLY A 284 40.74 2.08 -19.58
N ARG A 285 41.29 3.30 -19.65
CA ARG A 285 42.54 3.60 -20.38
C ARG A 285 43.42 4.58 -19.60
N GLY A 286 44.72 4.54 -19.89
CA GLY A 286 45.68 5.46 -19.29
C GLY A 286 45.85 5.29 -17.78
N ALA A 287 46.17 6.38 -17.08
CA ALA A 287 46.48 6.40 -15.65
C ALA A 287 45.30 5.99 -14.74
N LEU A 288 44.06 6.11 -15.23
CA LEU A 288 42.84 5.76 -14.49
C LEU A 288 42.34 4.34 -14.78
N ALA A 289 43.02 3.56 -15.63
CA ALA A 289 42.52 2.26 -16.10
C ALA A 289 42.24 1.23 -15.00
N ASN A 290 42.92 1.33 -13.84
CA ASN A 290 42.73 0.45 -12.70
C ASN A 290 41.59 0.88 -11.76
N GLN A 291 40.99 2.06 -11.98
CA GLN A 291 39.81 2.51 -11.23
C GLN A 291 38.54 2.17 -12.01
N MET A 292 37.42 1.99 -11.32
CA MET A 292 36.15 1.64 -11.93
C MET A 292 34.97 2.42 -11.35
N ILE A 293 33.96 2.65 -12.19
CA ILE A 293 32.61 3.06 -11.76
C ILE A 293 31.71 1.86 -11.91
N VAL A 294 30.86 1.62 -10.93
CA VAL A 294 29.84 0.58 -11.02
C VAL A 294 28.51 1.23 -11.38
N VAL A 295 27.85 0.74 -12.43
CA VAL A 295 26.45 1.06 -12.74
C VAL A 295 25.64 -0.21 -12.51
N GLY A 296 24.73 -0.19 -11.54
CA GLY A 296 24.07 -1.40 -11.03
C GLY A 296 22.55 -1.32 -11.03
N ALA A 297 21.90 -2.48 -11.15
CA ALA A 297 20.46 -2.67 -10.96
C ALA A 297 20.21 -4.15 -10.60
N HIS A 298 19.28 -4.47 -9.70
CA HIS A 298 18.89 -5.88 -9.52
C HIS A 298 17.93 -6.33 -10.63
N PHE A 299 17.89 -7.64 -10.88
CA PHE A 299 17.01 -8.23 -11.90
C PHE A 299 16.09 -9.32 -11.36
N ASP A 300 16.35 -9.83 -10.16
CA ASP A 300 15.38 -10.71 -9.50
C ASP A 300 14.15 -9.94 -9.06
N HIS A 301 13.02 -10.66 -9.00
CA HIS A 301 11.79 -10.18 -8.39
C HIS A 301 11.14 -11.34 -7.60
N LEU A 302 9.83 -11.29 -7.32
CA LEU A 302 9.14 -12.22 -6.42
C LEU A 302 8.69 -13.55 -7.06
N GLY A 303 8.94 -13.78 -8.35
CA GLY A 303 8.56 -15.02 -9.02
C GLY A 303 7.05 -15.24 -9.02
N TRP A 304 6.57 -16.24 -8.28
CA TRP A 304 5.14 -16.57 -8.14
C TRP A 304 4.46 -15.90 -6.93
N GLY A 305 5.12 -14.93 -6.30
CA GLY A 305 4.61 -14.16 -5.17
C GLY A 305 4.99 -14.72 -3.80
N GLY A 306 4.07 -14.63 -2.85
CA GLY A 306 4.27 -15.12 -1.48
C GLY A 306 4.79 -14.05 -0.51
N GLN A 307 5.71 -14.43 0.38
CA GLN A 307 6.26 -13.51 1.37
C GLN A 307 7.07 -12.41 0.67
N GLY A 308 6.75 -11.14 0.96
CA GLY A 308 7.31 -9.97 0.26
C GLY A 308 6.30 -9.34 -0.70
N SER A 309 5.33 -10.10 -1.20
CA SER A 309 4.25 -9.59 -2.06
C SER A 309 3.23 -8.78 -1.27
N PHE A 310 2.67 -7.75 -1.91
CA PHE A 310 1.49 -7.00 -1.43
C PHE A 310 0.18 -7.78 -1.65
N LYS A 311 0.22 -8.88 -2.40
CA LYS A 311 -0.87 -9.87 -2.51
C LYS A 311 -0.35 -11.26 -2.12
N PRO A 312 0.06 -11.48 -0.85
CA PRO A 312 0.80 -12.68 -0.44
C PRO A 312 -0.01 -13.98 -0.54
N ASP A 313 -1.34 -13.89 -0.61
CA ASP A 313 -2.24 -15.04 -0.77
C ASP A 313 -2.59 -15.33 -2.25
N VAL A 314 -2.09 -14.51 -3.19
CA VAL A 314 -2.25 -14.71 -4.63
C VAL A 314 -1.01 -15.40 -5.18
N ARG A 315 -1.22 -16.58 -5.78
CA ARG A 315 -0.20 -17.26 -6.57
C ARG A 315 -0.35 -16.89 -8.04
N ALA A 316 0.40 -15.87 -8.46
CA ALA A 316 0.46 -15.39 -9.83
C ALA A 316 1.90 -14.95 -10.14
N ILE A 317 2.24 -14.87 -11.42
CA ILE A 317 3.54 -14.37 -11.84
C ILE A 317 3.62 -12.89 -11.44
N HIS A 318 4.67 -12.53 -10.72
CA HIS A 318 5.01 -11.15 -10.40
C HIS A 318 6.03 -10.72 -11.45
N ASN A 319 5.55 -10.07 -12.50
CA ASN A 319 6.40 -9.73 -13.63
C ASN A 319 7.45 -8.67 -13.29
N GLY A 320 7.21 -7.82 -12.29
CA GLY A 320 8.23 -6.90 -11.81
C GLY A 320 8.73 -5.96 -12.90
N ALA A 321 7.80 -5.34 -13.63
CA ALA A 321 8.13 -4.51 -14.77
C ALA A 321 8.82 -3.21 -14.36
N ASP A 322 8.32 -2.53 -13.32
CA ASP A 322 9.02 -1.42 -12.71
C ASP A 322 10.06 -1.91 -11.71
N ASP A 323 9.70 -2.92 -10.91
CA ASP A 323 10.55 -3.54 -9.90
C ASP A 323 10.96 -4.98 -10.29
N ASN A 324 12.06 -5.21 -10.99
CA ASN A 324 13.02 -4.20 -11.40
C ASN A 324 13.53 -4.35 -12.84
N ALA A 325 12.69 -4.84 -13.75
CA ALA A 325 13.06 -4.87 -15.18
C ALA A 325 13.41 -3.47 -15.71
N SER A 326 12.80 -2.41 -15.16
CA SER A 326 13.06 -1.01 -15.49
C SER A 326 14.50 -0.56 -15.14
N GLY A 327 15.04 -0.96 -13.99
CA GLY A 327 16.41 -0.64 -13.58
C GLY A 327 17.44 -1.26 -14.51
N VAL A 328 17.25 -2.53 -14.87
CA VAL A 328 18.10 -3.24 -15.83
C VAL A 328 18.02 -2.59 -17.21
N ALA A 329 16.83 -2.16 -17.64
CA ALA A 329 16.63 -1.41 -18.88
C ALA A 329 17.40 -0.09 -18.86
N GLY A 330 17.29 0.70 -17.79
CA GLY A 330 18.04 1.93 -17.61
C GLY A 330 19.56 1.71 -17.70
N MET A 331 20.07 0.65 -17.04
CA MET A 331 21.49 0.28 -17.07
C MET A 331 21.98 -0.09 -18.49
N LEU A 332 21.30 -1.00 -19.18
CA LEU A 332 21.72 -1.47 -20.51
C LEU A 332 21.59 -0.38 -21.56
N CYS A 333 20.53 0.43 -21.50
CA CYS A 333 20.36 1.55 -22.42
C CYS A 333 21.37 2.67 -22.15
N ALA A 334 21.77 2.89 -20.88
CA ALA A 334 22.88 3.79 -20.57
C ALA A 334 24.22 3.28 -21.15
N ALA A 335 24.48 1.97 -21.11
CA ALA A 335 25.66 1.37 -21.74
C ALA A 335 25.65 1.57 -23.27
N GLN A 336 24.49 1.37 -23.93
CA GLN A 336 24.30 1.62 -25.36
C GLN A 336 24.56 3.10 -25.73
N LEU A 337 24.07 4.03 -24.90
CA LEU A 337 24.28 5.47 -25.11
C LEU A 337 25.73 5.88 -24.90
N LEU A 338 26.39 5.36 -23.85
CA LEU A 338 27.80 5.62 -23.59
C LEU A 338 28.68 5.12 -24.74
N LYS A 339 28.33 3.98 -25.35
CA LYS A 339 29.02 3.44 -26.54
C LYS A 339 28.98 4.37 -27.74
N ALA A 340 27.88 5.09 -27.92
CA ALA A 340 27.68 6.00 -29.04
C ALA A 340 28.43 7.34 -28.87
N GLN A 341 28.93 7.65 -27.67
CA GLN A 341 29.68 8.87 -27.43
C GLN A 341 31.10 8.77 -28.01
N THR A 342 31.53 9.82 -28.71
CA THR A 342 32.91 9.92 -29.21
C THR A 342 33.78 10.54 -28.12
N ASP A 343 34.65 9.73 -27.51
CA ASP A 343 35.42 10.16 -26.35
C ASP A 343 36.93 10.15 -26.59
N THR A 344 37.55 11.32 -26.43
CA THR A 344 38.96 11.60 -26.73
C THR A 344 39.86 11.73 -25.51
N ALA A 345 39.33 11.62 -24.28
CA ALA A 345 40.11 11.82 -23.04
C ALA A 345 41.19 10.74 -22.83
N ALA A 346 42.46 11.11 -22.66
CA ALA A 346 43.58 10.16 -22.60
C ALA A 346 43.50 9.14 -21.45
N ASP A 347 42.97 9.54 -20.30
CA ASP A 347 42.86 8.72 -19.09
C ASP A 347 41.39 8.53 -18.70
N GLN A 348 40.97 7.28 -18.48
CA GLN A 348 39.58 6.92 -18.17
C GLN A 348 39.49 5.73 -17.23
N ARG A 349 38.54 5.79 -16.31
CA ARG A 349 38.13 4.65 -15.48
C ARG A 349 37.42 3.61 -16.34
N ALA A 350 37.44 2.36 -15.87
CA ALA A 350 36.52 1.35 -16.37
C ALA A 350 35.08 1.67 -15.93
N VAL A 351 34.09 1.23 -16.69
CA VAL A 351 32.68 1.24 -16.27
C VAL A 351 32.20 -0.19 -16.22
N MET A 352 31.77 -0.64 -15.04
CA MET A 352 31.29 -1.98 -14.80
C MET A 352 29.78 -1.94 -14.64
N PHE A 353 29.06 -2.58 -15.56
CA PHE A 353 27.62 -2.75 -15.52
C PHE A 353 27.31 -4.06 -14.82
N VAL A 354 26.53 -4.01 -13.74
CA VAL A 354 26.25 -5.19 -12.90
C VAL A 354 24.75 -5.35 -12.69
N ALA A 355 24.19 -6.44 -13.21
CA ALA A 355 22.84 -6.88 -12.86
C ALA A 355 22.92 -7.78 -11.62
N PHE A 356 22.37 -7.34 -10.48
CA PHE A 356 22.38 -8.09 -9.22
C PHE A 356 21.20 -9.05 -9.11
N SER A 357 21.39 -10.19 -8.43
CA SER A 357 20.29 -11.06 -8.01
C SER A 357 20.19 -11.11 -6.49
N ALA A 358 19.10 -11.67 -5.94
CA ALA A 358 18.84 -11.80 -4.51
C ALA A 358 18.69 -10.47 -3.76
N GLU A 359 18.30 -9.39 -4.44
CA GLU A 359 18.01 -8.11 -3.79
C GLU A 359 16.77 -8.22 -2.90
N GLU A 360 15.70 -8.83 -3.44
CA GLU A 360 14.36 -9.00 -2.85
C GLU A 360 14.35 -9.76 -1.52
N ILE A 361 15.42 -10.51 -1.28
CA ILE A 361 15.63 -11.32 -0.08
C ILE A 361 16.71 -10.76 0.84
N GLY A 362 17.18 -9.53 0.59
CA GLY A 362 18.06 -8.75 1.46
C GLY A 362 19.43 -8.39 0.86
N LEU A 363 19.48 -7.81 -0.34
CA LEU A 363 20.72 -7.31 -0.98
C LEU A 363 21.82 -8.38 -1.21
N GLY A 364 21.42 -9.65 -1.39
CA GLY A 364 22.36 -10.78 -1.43
C GLY A 364 23.42 -10.65 -2.51
N GLY A 365 23.03 -10.23 -3.72
CA GLY A 365 23.93 -10.11 -4.86
C GLY A 365 24.95 -8.99 -4.73
N SER A 366 24.53 -7.79 -4.32
CA SER A 366 25.47 -6.66 -4.14
C SER A 366 26.39 -6.84 -2.95
N ALA A 367 25.89 -7.41 -1.84
CA ALA A 367 26.73 -7.75 -0.69
C ALA A 367 27.81 -8.77 -1.08
N TRP A 368 27.42 -9.85 -1.76
CA TRP A 368 28.36 -10.85 -2.26
C TRP A 368 29.38 -10.23 -3.24
N PHE A 369 28.92 -9.36 -4.13
CA PHE A 369 29.76 -8.72 -5.14
C PHE A 369 30.87 -7.85 -4.52
N VAL A 370 30.54 -7.05 -3.51
CA VAL A 370 31.51 -6.19 -2.81
C VAL A 370 32.60 -7.02 -2.11
N GLU A 371 32.25 -8.19 -1.57
CA GLU A 371 33.21 -9.12 -0.96
C GLU A 371 34.06 -9.87 -1.99
N HIS A 372 33.55 -10.06 -3.21
CA HIS A 372 34.17 -10.86 -4.27
C HIS A 372 34.55 -10.05 -5.50
N LEU A 373 34.86 -8.76 -5.31
CA LEU A 373 35.20 -7.85 -6.40
C LEU A 373 36.24 -8.45 -7.35
N PRO A 374 36.09 -8.27 -8.68
CA PRO A 374 37.06 -8.77 -9.65
C PRO A 374 38.51 -8.36 -9.39
N SER A 375 38.72 -7.15 -8.84
CA SER A 375 40.04 -6.63 -8.45
C SER A 375 40.50 -7.09 -7.06
N GLY A 376 39.58 -7.57 -6.22
CA GLY A 376 39.82 -7.83 -4.79
C GLY A 376 40.04 -6.56 -3.96
N ASN A 377 39.84 -5.37 -4.52
CA ASN A 377 40.14 -4.09 -3.87
C ASN A 377 39.00 -3.09 -4.05
N ILE A 378 38.18 -2.91 -3.01
CA ILE A 378 37.09 -1.92 -2.99
C ILE A 378 37.59 -0.48 -3.18
N GLY A 379 38.84 -0.19 -2.81
CA GLY A 379 39.45 1.13 -3.01
C GLY A 379 39.67 1.51 -4.48
N GLU A 380 39.50 0.60 -5.42
CA GLU A 380 39.51 0.88 -6.87
C GLU A 380 38.15 1.29 -7.42
N VAL A 381 37.06 1.06 -6.67
CA VAL A 381 35.73 1.55 -7.02
C VAL A 381 35.65 3.03 -6.67
N ALA A 382 35.52 3.87 -7.70
CA ALA A 382 35.50 5.32 -7.57
C ALA A 382 34.10 5.85 -7.21
N ALA A 383 33.05 5.21 -7.71
CA ALA A 383 31.65 5.54 -7.42
C ALA A 383 30.73 4.37 -7.83
N MET A 384 29.52 4.36 -7.28
CA MET A 384 28.42 3.51 -7.75
C MET A 384 27.19 4.36 -8.12
N ILE A 385 26.58 4.04 -9.26
CA ILE A 385 25.30 4.59 -9.72
C ILE A 385 24.31 3.43 -9.76
N ASN A 386 23.28 3.47 -8.93
CA ASN A 386 22.30 2.39 -8.80
C ASN A 386 20.95 2.79 -9.41
N LEU A 387 20.29 1.87 -10.11
CA LEU A 387 18.98 2.07 -10.71
C LEU A 387 17.98 1.06 -10.14
N ASP A 388 16.86 1.56 -9.65
CA ASP A 388 15.77 0.75 -9.12
C ASP A 388 14.45 1.49 -9.35
N MET A 389 13.39 0.79 -9.76
CA MET A 389 12.06 1.37 -9.99
C MET A 389 12.11 2.69 -10.79
N VAL A 390 12.68 2.65 -12.00
CA VAL A 390 12.95 3.85 -12.84
C VAL A 390 11.97 4.02 -14.00
N GLY A 391 10.97 3.15 -14.12
CA GLY A 391 10.01 3.09 -15.21
C GLY A 391 8.66 3.75 -14.92
N ARG A 392 8.43 4.30 -13.71
CA ARG A 392 7.13 4.88 -13.30
C ARG A 392 7.20 6.38 -13.03
N MET A 393 8.09 7.09 -13.73
CA MET A 393 8.24 8.54 -13.63
C MET A 393 6.90 9.28 -13.76
N SER A 394 6.54 9.99 -12.69
CA SER A 394 5.36 10.85 -12.59
C SER A 394 5.79 12.30 -12.38
N GLU A 395 4.95 13.25 -12.79
CA GLU A 395 5.23 14.70 -12.71
C GLU A 395 6.56 15.15 -13.35
N HIS A 396 7.15 14.32 -14.23
CA HIS A 396 8.48 14.52 -14.80
C HIS A 396 9.57 14.72 -13.73
N GLU A 397 9.44 13.99 -12.61
CA GLU A 397 10.34 14.05 -11.45
C GLU A 397 11.15 12.76 -11.29
N LEU A 398 12.46 12.91 -11.10
CA LEU A 398 13.41 11.87 -10.76
C LEU A 398 13.93 12.13 -9.35
N ASN A 399 13.90 11.09 -8.51
CA ASN A 399 14.49 11.16 -7.19
C ASN A 399 15.87 10.48 -7.20
N ILE A 400 16.83 11.07 -6.49
CA ILE A 400 18.19 10.57 -6.37
C ILE A 400 18.59 10.50 -4.90
N LEU A 401 18.64 9.28 -4.36
CA LEU A 401 19.15 9.04 -3.00
C LEU A 401 20.68 8.99 -3.02
N GLY A 402 21.30 9.30 -1.88
CA GLY A 402 22.74 9.15 -1.68
C GLY A 402 23.58 10.33 -2.14
N ALA A 403 22.97 11.42 -2.59
CA ALA A 403 23.72 12.60 -3.08
C ALA A 403 24.68 13.17 -2.02
N ASP A 404 24.38 13.01 -0.73
CA ASP A 404 25.27 13.48 0.36
C ASP A 404 26.49 12.56 0.58
N SER A 405 26.62 11.46 -0.17
CA SER A 405 27.75 10.50 -0.05
C SER A 405 29.07 11.03 -0.62
N ALA A 406 29.04 12.13 -1.38
CA ALA A 406 30.20 12.86 -1.88
C ALA A 406 29.86 14.32 -2.15
N SER A 407 30.80 15.23 -1.91
CA SER A 407 30.59 16.66 -2.16
C SER A 407 30.43 17.02 -3.64
N GLY A 408 30.89 16.14 -4.54
CA GLY A 408 30.83 16.36 -5.99
C GLY A 408 29.53 15.95 -6.67
N TRP A 409 28.61 15.25 -5.99
CA TRP A 409 27.41 14.70 -6.64
C TRP A 409 26.46 15.75 -7.18
N ASP A 410 26.17 16.80 -6.43
CA ASP A 410 25.22 17.85 -6.84
C ASP A 410 25.58 18.47 -8.20
N ALA A 411 26.87 18.78 -8.39
CA ALA A 411 27.37 19.36 -9.63
C ALA A 411 27.26 18.37 -10.80
N LEU A 412 27.59 17.09 -10.58
CA LEU A 412 27.51 16.05 -11.59
C LEU A 412 26.05 15.74 -11.98
N ILE A 413 25.15 15.67 -11.00
CA ILE A 413 23.71 15.45 -11.21
C ILE A 413 23.12 16.60 -12.01
N ALA A 414 23.39 17.85 -11.62
CA ALA A 414 22.89 19.02 -12.33
C ALA A 414 23.39 19.07 -13.78
N ALA A 415 24.68 18.79 -14.01
CA ALA A 415 25.27 18.77 -15.35
C ALA A 415 24.69 17.65 -16.22
N ALA A 416 24.58 16.43 -15.66
CA ALA A 416 23.99 15.28 -16.35
C ALA A 416 22.55 15.59 -16.79
N ASN A 417 21.71 16.09 -15.88
CA ASN A 417 20.32 16.43 -16.17
C ASN A 417 20.18 17.49 -17.28
N ALA A 418 20.97 18.56 -17.20
CA ALA A 418 20.94 19.64 -18.19
C ALA A 418 21.38 19.17 -19.59
N SER A 419 22.28 18.18 -19.66
CA SER A 419 22.76 17.63 -20.93
C SER A 419 21.85 16.57 -21.56
N ALA A 420 20.96 15.97 -20.77
CA ALA A 420 20.28 14.73 -21.13
C ALA A 420 18.77 14.89 -21.39
N ALA A 421 18.01 15.42 -20.41
CA ALA A 421 16.54 15.32 -20.41
C ALA A 421 15.81 16.51 -19.77
N THR A 422 16.48 17.28 -18.89
CA THR A 422 15.86 18.39 -18.13
C THR A 422 14.59 17.96 -17.37
N VAL A 423 14.73 16.95 -16.50
CA VAL A 423 13.68 16.51 -15.57
C VAL A 423 13.76 17.29 -14.26
N LYS A 424 12.68 17.32 -13.47
CA LYS A 424 12.74 17.81 -12.08
C LYS A 424 13.55 16.79 -11.27
N ILE A 425 14.57 17.24 -10.53
CA ILE A 425 15.38 16.36 -9.68
C ILE A 425 15.19 16.71 -8.21
N SER A 426 14.88 15.70 -7.41
CA SER A 426 14.95 15.71 -5.95
C SER A 426 16.12 14.85 -5.51
N ALA A 427 17.22 15.46 -5.06
CA ALA A 427 18.45 14.77 -4.69
C ALA A 427 18.82 15.02 -3.22
N GLY A 428 19.28 13.98 -2.51
CA GLY A 428 19.74 14.06 -1.11
C GLY A 428 19.95 12.69 -0.48
N GLY A 429 20.33 12.63 0.80
CA GLY A 429 20.36 11.40 1.59
C GLY A 429 21.76 10.81 1.81
N ASP A 430 21.93 10.14 2.95
CA ASP A 430 23.20 9.66 3.53
C ASP A 430 23.72 8.32 2.97
N GLY A 431 23.60 8.08 1.66
CA GLY A 431 24.17 6.91 0.97
C GLY A 431 23.61 5.53 1.32
N TYR A 432 22.84 5.41 2.41
CA TYR A 432 22.06 4.23 2.77
C TYR A 432 20.62 4.35 2.25
N GLY A 433 20.11 3.27 1.66
CA GLY A 433 18.74 3.15 1.18
C GLY A 433 18.31 1.70 0.97
N PRO A 434 17.06 1.46 0.56
CA PRO A 434 16.48 0.14 0.44
C PRO A 434 16.85 -0.53 -0.91
N SER A 435 18.12 -0.46 -1.35
CA SER A 435 18.57 -1.05 -2.61
C SER A 435 20.09 -1.27 -2.59
N ASP A 436 20.65 -1.86 -3.66
CA ASP A 436 22.02 -2.40 -3.74
C ASP A 436 23.15 -1.41 -3.44
N HIS A 437 22.93 -0.11 -3.64
CA HIS A 437 23.90 0.95 -3.32
C HIS A 437 24.36 0.95 -1.86
N SER A 438 23.51 0.48 -0.94
CA SER A 438 23.84 0.37 0.48
C SER A 438 25.07 -0.51 0.74
N SER A 439 25.24 -1.61 -0.01
CA SER A 439 26.37 -2.54 0.13
C SER A 439 27.71 -1.86 -0.18
N PHE A 440 27.71 -0.92 -1.13
CA PHE A 440 28.89 -0.17 -1.55
C PHE A 440 29.19 0.99 -0.60
N TYR A 441 28.16 1.74 -0.18
CA TYR A 441 28.34 2.85 0.76
C TYR A 441 28.87 2.38 2.12
N ALA A 442 28.40 1.23 2.62
CA ALA A 442 28.92 0.57 3.83
C ALA A 442 30.42 0.19 3.73
N ASN A 443 30.97 0.16 2.52
CA ASN A 443 32.36 -0.16 2.24
C ASN A 443 33.16 1.02 1.67
N GLY A 444 32.71 2.25 1.92
CA GLY A 444 33.51 3.46 1.67
C GLY A 444 33.47 3.98 0.24
N VAL A 445 32.45 3.58 -0.54
CA VAL A 445 32.28 4.02 -1.93
C VAL A 445 31.21 5.12 -2.00
N PRO A 446 31.46 6.25 -2.70
CA PRO A 446 30.42 7.22 -3.03
C PRO A 446 29.32 6.62 -3.89
N VAL A 447 28.05 6.86 -3.54
CA VAL A 447 26.92 6.26 -4.24
C VAL A 447 25.82 7.26 -4.58
N VAL A 448 25.12 7.03 -5.68
CA VAL A 448 23.80 7.62 -5.94
C VAL A 448 22.85 6.54 -6.40
N HIS A 449 21.58 6.67 -6.04
CA HIS A 449 20.53 5.75 -6.42
C HIS A 449 19.36 6.50 -7.05
N LEU A 450 19.09 6.21 -8.32
CA LEU A 450 18.05 6.82 -9.12
C LEU A 450 16.78 5.96 -9.02
N PHE A 451 15.65 6.60 -8.70
CA PHE A 451 14.34 5.95 -8.59
C PHE A 451 13.19 6.93 -8.90
N THR A 452 12.06 6.41 -9.37
CA THR A 452 10.91 7.23 -9.79
C THR A 452 9.74 7.24 -8.81
N GLY A 453 9.88 6.55 -7.68
CA GLY A 453 8.93 6.53 -6.57
C GLY A 453 8.11 5.24 -6.52
N ALA A 454 7.61 4.91 -5.34
CA ALA A 454 6.74 3.74 -5.16
C ALA A 454 5.33 3.99 -5.75
N HIS A 455 4.67 2.90 -6.13
CA HIS A 455 3.31 2.91 -6.68
C HIS A 455 2.51 1.70 -6.16
N GLU A 456 1.19 1.70 -6.36
CA GLU A 456 0.29 0.70 -5.77
C GLU A 456 0.49 -0.74 -6.31
N GLN A 457 1.06 -0.89 -7.52
CA GLN A 457 1.40 -2.19 -8.12
C GLN A 457 2.73 -2.76 -7.62
N TYR A 458 3.50 -2.01 -6.84
CA TYR A 458 4.77 -2.47 -6.26
C TYR A 458 4.60 -3.81 -5.53
N HIS A 459 5.54 -4.74 -5.73
CA HIS A 459 5.51 -6.09 -5.16
C HIS A 459 4.19 -6.84 -5.40
N SER A 460 3.54 -6.63 -6.56
CA SER A 460 2.28 -7.28 -6.89
C SER A 460 2.33 -7.93 -8.28
N PRO A 461 1.43 -8.90 -8.57
CA PRO A 461 1.29 -9.47 -9.92
C PRO A 461 0.95 -8.45 -10.99
N ASP A 462 0.44 -7.28 -10.60
CA ASP A 462 -0.04 -6.25 -11.52
C ASP A 462 1.09 -5.29 -11.96
N ASP A 463 2.33 -5.49 -11.49
CA ASP A 463 3.50 -4.71 -11.95
C ASP A 463 3.93 -5.16 -13.36
N ASP A 464 3.19 -4.69 -14.36
CA ASP A 464 3.31 -5.10 -15.76
C ASP A 464 3.84 -3.99 -16.68
N ALA A 465 4.49 -4.41 -17.78
CA ALA A 465 5.23 -3.54 -18.70
C ALA A 465 4.37 -2.51 -19.44
N ASN A 466 3.05 -2.70 -19.52
CA ASN A 466 2.11 -1.76 -20.11
C ASN A 466 1.88 -0.52 -19.22
N LEU A 467 2.21 -0.57 -17.93
CA LEU A 467 2.09 0.54 -16.99
C LEU A 467 3.31 1.47 -17.03
N LEU A 468 4.39 1.09 -17.70
CA LEU A 468 5.64 1.85 -17.68
C LEU A 468 5.55 3.16 -18.49
N ASN A 469 6.09 4.23 -17.91
CA ASN A 469 6.44 5.45 -18.61
C ASN A 469 7.78 5.26 -19.35
N ILE A 470 7.72 4.72 -20.57
CA ILE A 470 8.89 4.43 -21.39
C ILE A 470 9.74 5.67 -21.70
N ALA A 471 9.11 6.82 -21.94
CA ALA A 471 9.82 8.08 -22.20
C ALA A 471 10.61 8.53 -20.97
N GLY A 472 9.97 8.53 -19.80
CA GLY A 472 10.62 8.85 -18.53
C GLY A 472 11.77 7.89 -18.19
N GLY A 473 11.58 6.58 -18.41
CA GLY A 473 12.64 5.58 -18.24
C GLY A 473 13.83 5.80 -19.18
N ALA A 474 13.57 6.21 -20.43
CA ALA A 474 14.62 6.58 -21.38
C ALA A 474 15.38 7.85 -20.94
N ASP A 475 14.70 8.81 -20.32
CA ASP A 475 15.34 9.99 -19.73
C ASP A 475 16.26 9.63 -18.55
N VAL A 476 15.83 8.68 -17.69
CA VAL A 476 16.71 8.13 -16.64
C VAL A 476 17.94 7.45 -17.24
N ALA A 477 17.78 6.68 -18.33
CA ALA A 477 18.91 6.06 -19.02
C ALA A 477 19.90 7.10 -19.58
N ARG A 478 19.39 8.21 -20.16
CA ARG A 478 20.23 9.32 -20.65
C ARG A 478 20.98 10.02 -19.52
N ILE A 479 20.31 10.32 -18.41
CA ILE A 479 20.94 10.92 -17.21
C ILE A 479 22.02 9.99 -16.65
N THR A 480 21.72 8.68 -16.56
CA THR A 480 22.67 7.66 -16.10
C THR A 480 23.91 7.59 -16.98
N ALA A 481 23.73 7.60 -18.31
CA ALA A 481 24.85 7.62 -19.25
C ALA A 481 25.72 8.88 -19.08
N ALA A 482 25.11 10.04 -18.88
CA ALA A 482 25.83 11.31 -18.68
C ALA A 482 26.57 11.36 -17.35
N LEU A 483 25.99 10.82 -16.27
CA LEU A 483 26.64 10.65 -14.97
C LEU A 483 27.84 9.70 -15.07
N ALA A 484 27.65 8.54 -15.70
CA ALA A 484 28.71 7.56 -15.92
C ALA A 484 29.86 8.14 -16.76
N ALA A 485 29.55 8.88 -17.83
CA ALA A 485 30.55 9.55 -18.65
C ALA A 485 31.36 10.58 -17.83
N SER A 486 30.67 11.48 -17.11
CA SER A 486 31.30 12.55 -16.32
C SER A 486 32.16 12.03 -15.17
N THR A 487 31.77 10.90 -14.58
CA THR A 487 32.57 10.25 -13.53
C THR A 487 33.73 9.45 -14.09
N ARG A 488 33.71 9.08 -15.38
CA ARG A 488 34.70 8.20 -16.01
C ARG A 488 36.05 8.87 -16.26
N ASP A 489 36.04 10.13 -16.68
CA ASP A 489 37.24 10.92 -16.94
C ASP A 489 37.42 12.09 -15.94
N GLY A 490 36.44 12.33 -15.07
CA GLY A 490 36.47 13.38 -14.05
C GLY A 490 37.37 13.11 -12.84
N ALA A 491 37.43 14.08 -11.92
CA ALA A 491 38.11 13.92 -10.64
C ALA A 491 37.47 12.80 -9.80
N ARG A 492 38.26 12.11 -8.99
CA ARG A 492 37.72 11.09 -8.07
C ARG A 492 36.86 11.78 -7.02
N LEU A 493 35.65 11.29 -6.82
CA LEU A 493 34.77 11.76 -5.76
C LEU A 493 35.34 11.43 -4.38
N ASP A 494 35.13 12.34 -3.43
CA ASP A 494 35.40 12.11 -2.03
C ASP A 494 34.31 11.21 -1.43
N TYR A 495 34.70 10.33 -0.50
CA TYR A 495 33.72 9.61 0.31
C TYR A 495 33.37 10.44 1.53
N VAL A 496 32.11 10.82 1.64
CA VAL A 496 31.56 11.53 2.79
C VAL A 496 30.69 10.57 3.58
N ARG A 497 31.14 10.30 4.80
CA ARG A 497 30.35 9.58 5.80
C ARG A 497 29.47 10.59 6.52
N THR A 498 28.21 10.70 6.11
CA THR A 498 27.28 11.66 6.69
C THR A 498 26.54 11.05 7.88
N SER A 499 26.19 11.87 8.87
CA SER A 499 25.18 11.48 9.85
C SER A 499 23.84 11.30 9.16
N ALA A 500 22.95 10.48 9.71
CA ALA A 500 21.63 10.24 9.11
C ALA A 500 20.97 11.55 8.66
N ALA A 501 20.82 11.68 7.35
CA ALA A 501 20.14 12.80 6.73
C ALA A 501 18.63 12.68 7.00
N ALA A 502 17.92 13.80 6.91
CA ALA A 502 16.47 13.77 6.90
C ALA A 502 15.99 12.86 5.75
N PRO A 503 14.94 12.04 5.95
CA PRO A 503 14.40 11.22 4.89
C PRO A 503 14.02 12.09 3.70
N THR A 504 14.54 11.78 2.51
CA THR A 504 14.03 12.33 1.25
C THR A 504 12.76 11.58 0.85
N ALA A 505 11.89 12.16 0.01
CA ALA A 505 10.72 11.46 -0.51
C ALA A 505 11.16 10.11 -1.12
N GLY A 506 10.50 8.99 -0.78
CA GLY A 506 10.89 7.64 -1.22
C GLY A 506 11.86 6.88 -0.31
N ASP A 507 12.38 7.49 0.75
CA ASP A 507 13.24 6.83 1.73
C ASP A 507 12.42 5.97 2.72
N SER A 508 12.38 4.64 2.52
CA SER A 508 11.55 3.69 3.30
C SER A 508 12.17 3.26 4.64
N ARG A 509 12.91 4.16 5.30
CA ARG A 509 13.55 3.87 6.59
C ARG A 509 12.49 3.75 7.69
N GLY A 510 12.29 2.52 8.19
CA GLY A 510 11.17 2.07 9.04
C GLY A 510 10.84 2.78 10.38
N TYR A 511 9.75 2.34 11.00
CA TYR A 511 9.15 2.90 12.21
C TYR A 511 9.83 2.45 13.52
N GLY A 512 9.93 3.34 14.52
CA GLY A 512 10.39 3.03 15.89
C GLY A 512 11.58 3.87 16.38
N ALA A 513 12.11 3.56 17.57
CA ALA A 513 13.28 4.24 18.12
C ALA A 513 14.52 4.06 17.20
N TYR A 514 15.25 5.14 16.96
CA TYR A 514 16.45 5.12 16.12
C TYR A 514 17.65 4.61 16.91
N PHE A 515 18.34 3.62 16.36
CA PHE A 515 19.60 3.10 16.89
C PHE A 515 20.80 3.45 16.00
N GLY A 516 20.62 3.46 14.67
CA GLY A 516 21.67 3.79 13.69
C GLY A 516 22.71 2.69 13.44
N SER A 517 22.38 1.43 13.75
CA SER A 517 23.13 0.27 13.28
C SER A 517 22.88 0.01 11.79
N VAL A 518 23.90 -0.45 11.07
CA VAL A 518 23.77 -0.95 9.70
C VAL A 518 24.07 -2.46 9.72
N PRO A 519 23.04 -3.32 9.64
CA PRO A 519 23.24 -4.77 9.62
C PRO A 519 24.03 -5.22 8.39
N ASP A 520 24.79 -6.30 8.57
CA ASP A 520 25.37 -7.06 7.48
C ASP A 520 24.36 -8.12 7.02
N TYR A 521 23.74 -7.92 5.86
CA TYR A 521 22.66 -8.77 5.38
C TYR A 521 23.16 -10.10 4.79
N SER A 522 24.44 -10.21 4.45
CA SER A 522 25.09 -11.50 4.13
C SER A 522 25.00 -12.48 5.32
N ALA A 523 24.86 -11.95 6.54
CA ALA A 523 24.72 -12.73 7.76
C ALA A 523 23.29 -13.25 8.02
N MET A 524 22.30 -12.96 7.17
CA MET A 524 20.98 -13.61 7.25
C MET A 524 21.07 -15.13 7.01
N GLU A 525 22.17 -15.61 6.41
CA GLU A 525 22.48 -17.03 6.26
C GLU A 525 23.00 -17.69 7.55
N ALA A 526 23.54 -16.90 8.50
CA ALA A 526 24.05 -17.41 9.76
C ALA A 526 22.88 -17.70 10.71
N THR A 527 22.36 -18.91 10.60
CA THR A 527 21.48 -19.54 11.59
C THR A 527 22.13 -19.46 12.98
N SER A 528 21.68 -18.49 13.78
CA SER A 528 22.05 -18.20 15.18
C SER A 528 23.46 -17.63 15.43
N GLY A 529 23.53 -16.59 16.27
CA GLY A 529 24.80 -16.07 16.81
C GLY A 529 24.91 -14.56 17.01
N GLY A 530 23.90 -13.79 16.58
CA GLY A 530 23.85 -12.32 16.71
C GLY A 530 23.77 -11.58 15.38
N VAL A 531 23.67 -10.25 15.43
CA VAL A 531 23.60 -9.38 14.24
C VAL A 531 24.95 -8.71 14.02
N LYS A 532 25.67 -9.13 12.97
CA LYS A 532 26.92 -8.49 12.54
C LYS A 532 26.62 -7.13 11.91
N LEU A 533 27.41 -6.12 12.23
CA LEU A 533 27.28 -4.77 11.69
C LEU A 533 28.24 -4.56 10.52
N SER A 534 27.68 -4.27 9.35
CA SER A 534 28.44 -3.84 8.16
C SER A 534 28.95 -2.41 8.34
N ASP A 535 28.22 -1.58 9.08
CA ASP A 535 28.68 -0.28 9.59
C ASP A 535 27.81 0.22 10.78
N VAL A 536 28.16 1.40 11.31
CA VAL A 536 27.37 2.15 12.29
C VAL A 536 27.28 3.61 11.87
N ARG A 537 26.08 4.19 11.80
CA ARG A 537 25.89 5.55 11.27
C ARG A 537 26.60 6.60 12.15
N PRO A 538 27.27 7.61 11.55
CA PRO A 538 27.86 8.71 12.30
C PRO A 538 26.85 9.46 13.18
N ASN A 539 27.28 9.89 14.36
CA ASN A 539 26.48 10.63 15.34
C ASN A 539 25.19 9.91 15.78
N SER A 540 25.08 8.61 15.52
CA SER A 540 23.92 7.82 15.92
C SER A 540 24.00 7.34 17.38
N PRO A 541 22.87 6.94 17.99
CA PRO A 541 22.86 6.25 19.28
C PRO A 541 23.85 5.08 19.37
N ALA A 542 23.97 4.28 18.32
CA ALA A 542 24.89 3.15 18.28
C ALA A 542 26.36 3.60 18.28
N GLU A 543 26.74 4.60 17.46
CA GLU A 543 28.13 5.11 17.44
C GLU A 543 28.48 5.80 18.76
N ASN A 544 27.57 6.64 19.26
CA ASN A 544 27.72 7.33 20.55
C ASN A 544 27.80 6.35 21.72
N GLY A 545 27.11 5.20 21.61
CA GLY A 545 27.20 4.08 22.55
C GLY A 545 28.50 3.26 22.43
N GLY A 546 29.35 3.56 21.44
CA GLY A 546 30.66 2.94 21.24
C GLY A 546 30.65 1.69 20.35
N LEU A 547 29.56 1.41 19.64
CA LEU A 547 29.49 0.35 18.63
C LEU A 547 30.33 0.72 17.40
N ARG A 548 30.84 -0.29 16.70
CA ARG A 548 31.74 -0.13 15.55
C ARG A 548 31.40 -1.14 14.45
N LYS A 549 31.80 -0.83 13.21
CA LYS A 549 31.82 -1.79 12.09
C LYS A 549 32.49 -3.11 12.52
N GLY A 550 31.86 -4.23 12.20
CA GLY A 550 32.32 -5.58 12.52
C GLY A 550 31.93 -6.09 13.91
N ASP A 551 31.28 -5.28 14.75
CA ASP A 551 30.66 -5.79 15.99
C ASP A 551 29.53 -6.76 15.66
N ILE A 552 29.34 -7.76 16.53
CA ILE A 552 28.19 -8.67 16.47
C ILE A 552 27.33 -8.42 17.69
N ILE A 553 26.12 -7.88 17.52
CA ILE A 553 25.17 -7.65 18.62
C ILE A 553 24.58 -9.00 19.04
N VAL A 554 24.76 -9.36 20.32
CA VAL A 554 24.29 -10.63 20.91
C VAL A 554 23.27 -10.43 22.04
N GLY A 555 23.06 -9.20 22.50
CA GLY A 555 22.04 -8.87 23.48
C GLY A 555 21.67 -7.38 23.45
N MET A 556 20.41 -7.05 23.67
CA MET A 556 19.92 -5.66 23.75
C MET A 556 18.76 -5.57 24.75
N ALA A 557 18.80 -4.57 25.64
CA ALA A 557 17.75 -4.31 26.63
C ALA A 557 17.33 -5.56 27.46
N GLY A 558 18.30 -6.44 27.76
CA GLY A 558 18.05 -7.68 28.50
C GLY A 558 17.49 -8.83 27.67
N ILE A 559 17.25 -8.62 26.37
CA ILE A 559 16.80 -9.63 25.42
C ILE A 559 18.00 -10.20 24.67
N THR A 560 18.03 -11.52 24.47
CA THR A 560 19.04 -12.18 23.64
C THR A 560 18.82 -11.87 22.16
N ILE A 561 19.87 -11.48 21.43
CA ILE A 561 19.81 -11.19 20.00
C ILE A 561 20.47 -12.32 19.23
N ASN A 562 19.67 -13.16 18.57
CA ASN A 562 20.15 -14.24 17.71
C ASN A 562 20.21 -13.85 16.23
N ASN A 563 19.31 -12.95 15.80
CA ASN A 563 19.17 -12.49 14.41
C ASN A 563 18.51 -11.10 14.33
N LEU A 564 18.34 -10.58 13.11
CA LEU A 564 17.83 -9.23 12.85
C LEU A 564 16.39 -9.01 13.36
N TYR A 565 15.56 -10.06 13.38
CA TYR A 565 14.20 -9.96 13.88
C TYR A 565 14.17 -9.72 15.39
N ASP A 566 15.06 -10.35 16.16
CA ASP A 566 15.18 -10.10 17.60
C ASP A 566 15.58 -8.64 17.85
N MET A 567 16.54 -8.11 17.08
CA MET A 567 16.97 -6.72 17.18
C MET A 567 15.83 -5.76 16.86
N THR A 568 15.07 -6.05 15.80
CA THR A 568 13.92 -5.25 15.38
C THR A 568 12.81 -5.27 16.42
N PHE A 569 12.55 -6.42 17.04
CA PHE A 569 11.63 -6.57 18.16
C PHE A 569 12.03 -5.64 19.32
N VAL A 570 13.30 -5.68 19.76
CA VAL A 570 13.77 -4.81 20.85
C VAL A 570 13.60 -3.33 20.51
N LEU A 571 13.97 -2.90 19.30
CA LEU A 571 13.84 -1.48 18.92
C LEU A 571 12.39 -0.99 18.85
N ARG A 572 11.43 -1.88 18.55
CA ARG A 572 9.99 -1.57 18.56
C ARG A 572 9.40 -1.48 19.97
N GLU A 573 10.01 -2.16 20.93
CA GLU A 573 9.60 -2.12 22.35
C GLU A 573 10.10 -0.87 23.09
N HIS A 574 10.97 -0.07 22.47
CA HIS A 574 11.56 1.11 23.08
C HIS A 574 11.15 2.40 22.37
N LYS A 575 11.23 3.50 23.11
CA LYS A 575 10.95 4.85 22.62
C LYS A 575 12.24 5.65 22.50
N PRO A 576 12.25 6.70 21.66
CA PRO A 576 13.31 7.69 21.69
C PRO A 576 13.57 8.25 23.09
N GLY A 577 14.84 8.36 23.47
CA GLY A 577 15.28 8.78 24.81
C GLY A 577 15.60 7.61 25.74
N ASP A 578 15.11 6.39 25.45
CA ASP A 578 15.42 5.22 26.26
C ASP A 578 16.91 4.87 26.16
N THR A 579 17.54 4.62 27.31
CA THR A 579 18.92 4.14 27.37
C THR A 579 18.93 2.65 27.61
N ILE A 580 19.44 1.91 26.62
CA ILE A 580 19.48 0.45 26.65
C ILE A 580 20.91 -0.05 26.81
N ASP A 581 21.05 -1.17 27.51
CA ASP A 581 22.28 -1.95 27.50
C ASP A 581 22.37 -2.74 26.19
N VAL A 582 23.53 -2.75 25.54
CA VAL A 582 23.82 -3.50 24.31
C VAL A 582 25.05 -4.37 24.53
N ILE A 583 24.94 -5.66 24.29
CA ILE A 583 26.04 -6.62 24.42
C ILE A 583 26.53 -6.96 23.02
N VAL A 584 27.81 -6.71 22.76
CA VAL A 584 28.44 -6.98 21.47
C VAL A 584 29.63 -7.93 21.63
N LYS A 585 29.84 -8.79 20.63
CA LYS A 585 31.11 -9.52 20.46
C LYS A 585 32.01 -8.73 19.52
N ARG A 586 33.17 -8.32 20.02
CA ARG A 586 34.21 -7.61 19.27
C ARG A 586 35.52 -8.38 19.38
N ALA A 587 36.05 -8.84 18.25
CA ALA A 587 37.27 -9.65 18.19
C ALA A 587 37.25 -10.85 19.17
N GLY A 588 36.08 -11.48 19.34
CA GLY A 588 35.88 -12.64 20.21
C GLY A 588 35.61 -12.33 21.69
N ALA A 589 35.71 -11.07 22.14
CA ALA A 589 35.37 -10.66 23.50
C ALA A 589 33.96 -10.06 23.59
N GLU A 590 33.22 -10.38 24.65
CA GLU A 590 31.92 -9.75 24.94
C GLU A 590 32.10 -8.43 25.68
N LEU A 591 31.47 -7.37 25.15
CA LEU A 591 31.49 -6.03 25.70
C LEU A 591 30.05 -5.59 25.98
N LYS A 592 29.81 -5.04 27.17
CA LYS A 592 28.55 -4.40 27.53
C LYS A 592 28.67 -2.91 27.32
N LEU A 593 27.91 -2.39 26.36
CA LEU A 593 27.81 -1.00 25.97
C LEU A 593 26.46 -0.42 26.40
N ARG A 594 26.34 0.91 26.38
CA ARG A 594 25.08 1.62 26.63
C ARG A 594 24.83 2.60 25.51
N ALA A 595 23.62 2.59 24.98
CA ALA A 595 23.20 3.49 23.92
C ALA A 595 21.86 4.13 24.30
N THR A 596 21.80 5.45 24.17
CA THR A 596 20.55 6.21 24.32
C THR A 596 19.91 6.37 22.97
N LEU A 597 18.81 5.65 22.74
CA LEU A 597 18.05 5.69 21.49
C LEU A 597 17.54 7.11 21.24
N SER A 598 17.39 7.49 19.99
CA SER A 598 16.90 8.82 19.63
C SER A 598 15.73 8.76 18.65
N GLN A 599 15.16 9.90 18.31
CA GLN A 599 14.35 10.02 17.11
C GLN A 599 15.26 10.00 15.90
N ARG A 600 14.72 9.61 14.74
CA ARG A 600 15.45 9.78 13.49
C ARG A 600 15.57 11.27 13.18
N PRO A 601 16.75 11.75 12.75
CA PRO A 601 16.86 13.13 12.28
C PRO A 601 15.82 13.40 11.19
N GLY A 602 14.99 14.44 11.36
CA GLY A 602 13.91 14.81 10.43
C GLY A 602 12.50 14.31 10.78
N GLU A 603 12.33 13.52 11.84
CA GLU A 603 11.02 13.04 12.32
C GLU A 603 10.46 13.95 13.43
N ALA A 604 9.20 14.42 13.33
CA ALA A 604 8.59 15.27 14.35
C ALA A 604 8.17 14.43 15.59
N ALA A 605 8.41 14.96 16.81
CA ALA A 605 8.11 14.24 18.04
C ALA A 605 6.59 14.11 18.32
N PRO A 606 6.10 12.94 18.77
CA PRO A 606 4.69 12.79 19.16
C PRO A 606 4.40 13.52 20.48
N ALA A 607 3.23 14.16 20.57
CA ALA A 607 2.76 14.90 21.74
C ALA A 607 2.44 13.94 22.92
N ALA A 608 2.90 14.28 24.13
CA ALA A 608 2.64 13.51 25.34
C ALA A 608 1.24 13.82 25.92
N HIS A 609 0.49 12.78 26.32
CA HIS A 609 -0.76 12.93 27.06
C HIS A 609 -0.53 13.10 28.59
N PRO A 610 -1.28 13.97 29.31
CA PRO A 610 -1.21 14.07 30.77
C PRO A 610 -2.13 13.05 31.48
N PRO A 611 -1.88 12.71 32.77
CA PRO A 611 -2.61 11.67 33.50
C PRO A 611 -3.96 12.15 34.06
N ALA A 612 -4.96 11.26 34.05
CA ALA A 612 -6.33 11.51 34.48
C ALA A 612 -6.48 11.56 36.02
N ALA A 613 -7.27 12.53 36.51
CA ALA A 613 -7.63 12.67 37.92
C ALA A 613 -9.02 12.08 38.23
N ALA A 614 -9.16 11.51 39.43
CA ALA A 614 -10.30 10.72 39.92
C ALA A 614 -11.61 11.51 40.14
N ALA A 615 -12.74 10.83 39.95
CA ALA A 615 -14.10 11.33 40.19
C ALA A 615 -14.67 10.89 41.55
N ASP A 616 -15.50 11.76 42.16
CA ASP A 616 -16.27 11.51 43.40
C ASP A 616 -17.78 11.38 43.08
N PRO A 617 -18.55 10.44 43.68
CA PRO A 617 -19.88 10.05 43.21
C PRO A 617 -21.00 10.63 44.10
N LYS A 618 -22.08 11.13 43.47
CA LYS A 618 -23.45 11.12 44.06
C LYS A 618 -24.49 11.66 43.07
N ALA A 619 -25.38 10.77 42.61
CA ALA A 619 -26.83 10.84 42.80
C ALA A 619 -27.55 9.96 41.76
N ALA A 620 -28.26 8.95 42.25
CA ALA A 620 -29.19 8.11 41.49
C ALA A 620 -30.63 8.39 41.95
N ALA A 621 -31.60 8.35 41.01
CA ALA A 621 -32.93 7.72 41.13
C ALA A 621 -33.89 8.24 40.01
N THR A 622 -34.08 7.48 38.92
CA THR A 622 -35.25 6.62 38.55
C THR A 622 -36.47 7.31 37.90
N ALA A 623 -36.73 7.01 36.61
CA ALA A 623 -37.92 6.29 36.09
C ALA A 623 -37.90 6.17 34.54
N VAL A 624 -38.44 5.06 34.02
CA VAL A 624 -38.56 4.58 32.61
C VAL A 624 -40.05 4.17 32.41
N PRO A 625 -40.68 4.02 31.22
CA PRO A 625 -40.18 4.02 29.82
C PRO A 625 -40.97 4.90 28.82
N HIS A 626 -40.36 5.22 27.67
CA HIS A 626 -40.87 4.93 26.32
C HIS A 626 -39.78 5.26 25.29
N ALA A 627 -39.66 4.42 24.26
CA ALA A 627 -38.61 4.48 23.25
C ALA A 627 -38.72 5.76 22.39
N SER A 628 -37.70 6.60 22.46
CA SER A 628 -37.39 7.68 21.52
C SER A 628 -35.87 7.74 21.37
N PHE A 629 -35.38 7.69 20.13
CA PHE A 629 -34.01 8.03 19.81
C PHE A 629 -33.85 9.54 20.06
N ASP A 630 -33.19 9.88 21.16
CA ASP A 630 -32.80 11.25 21.45
C ASP A 630 -31.40 11.49 20.89
N VAL A 631 -31.31 12.53 20.07
CA VAL A 631 -30.10 13.00 19.42
C VAL A 631 -29.46 13.99 20.38
N GLY A 632 -28.42 13.55 21.10
CA GLY A 632 -27.48 14.44 21.78
C GLY A 632 -27.30 14.19 23.28
N SER A 633 -26.19 13.55 23.64
CA SER A 633 -25.36 13.98 24.79
C SER A 633 -23.97 13.33 24.73
N GLU A 634 -22.96 14.21 24.60
CA GLU A 634 -21.49 14.11 24.77
C GLU A 634 -20.74 12.80 24.42
N PRO A 635 -19.79 12.82 23.45
CA PRO A 635 -19.06 11.62 23.05
C PRO A 635 -17.81 11.39 23.90
N GLY A 636 -17.89 10.40 24.80
CA GLY A 636 -16.73 9.60 25.18
C GLY A 636 -16.33 8.70 24.00
N GLN A 637 -15.14 8.95 23.45
CA GLN A 637 -14.70 8.48 22.14
C GLN A 637 -14.36 6.98 22.12
N SER A 638 -15.13 6.19 21.39
CA SER A 638 -14.61 5.03 20.65
C SER A 638 -13.48 5.51 19.72
N PRO A 639 -12.47 4.69 19.35
CA PRO A 639 -11.43 5.16 18.43
C PRO A 639 -12.08 5.42 17.06
N HIS A 640 -12.38 6.68 16.80
CA HIS A 640 -13.01 7.15 15.58
C HIS A 640 -12.19 6.69 14.37
N TRP A 641 -12.87 6.02 13.43
CA TRP A 641 -12.23 5.64 12.18
C TRP A 641 -11.75 6.92 11.46
N GLN A 642 -10.51 6.88 10.97
CA GLN A 642 -9.93 7.96 10.18
C GLN A 642 -9.53 7.43 8.80
N PRO A 643 -9.88 8.13 7.72
CA PRO A 643 -9.48 7.78 6.36
C PRO A 643 -7.96 7.88 6.23
N ARG A 644 -7.34 6.82 5.71
CA ARG A 644 -5.91 6.81 5.34
C ARG A 644 -5.69 7.23 3.89
N ALA A 645 -6.72 7.08 3.05
CA ALA A 645 -6.71 7.50 1.66
C ALA A 645 -6.50 9.01 1.51
N GLY A 646 -5.93 9.38 0.36
CA GLY A 646 -5.63 10.76 0.01
C GLY A 646 -4.46 11.37 0.77
N LYS A 647 -4.02 12.53 0.30
CA LYS A 647 -2.92 13.32 0.85
C LYS A 647 -3.48 14.40 1.77
N ALA A 648 -2.97 14.51 3.00
CA ALA A 648 -3.29 15.63 3.87
C ALA A 648 -2.83 16.95 3.23
N VAL A 649 -3.70 17.95 3.19
CA VAL A 649 -3.47 19.25 2.54
C VAL A 649 -3.87 20.40 3.48
N PRO A 650 -3.29 20.48 4.68
CA PRO A 650 -3.62 21.54 5.64
C PRO A 650 -3.36 22.95 5.09
N GLU A 651 -2.45 23.09 4.13
CA GLU A 651 -2.16 24.34 3.43
C GLU A 651 -3.33 24.85 2.57
N LEU A 652 -4.28 23.99 2.22
CA LEU A 652 -5.50 24.35 1.48
C LEU A 652 -6.69 24.62 2.39
N MET A 653 -6.55 24.46 3.72
CA MET A 653 -7.58 24.85 4.67
C MET A 653 -7.61 26.37 4.83
N ARG A 654 -8.82 26.91 5.03
CA ARG A 654 -9.05 28.34 5.20
C ARG A 654 -9.58 28.64 6.59
N ASN A 655 -9.16 29.79 7.14
CA ASN A 655 -9.55 30.19 8.49
C ASN A 655 -11.04 30.55 8.60
N ASP A 656 -11.71 30.83 7.49
CA ASP A 656 -13.15 31.13 7.40
C ASP A 656 -14.02 29.89 7.12
N GLU A 657 -13.47 28.68 7.24
CA GLU A 657 -14.17 27.38 7.09
C GLU A 657 -14.16 26.61 8.42
N PRO A 658 -14.91 27.06 9.45
CA PRO A 658 -14.75 26.56 10.82
C PRO A 658 -15.20 25.11 11.00
N HIS A 659 -16.03 24.60 10.07
CA HIS A 659 -16.57 23.25 10.13
C HIS A 659 -15.65 22.18 9.51
N LEU A 660 -14.54 22.58 8.88
CA LEU A 660 -13.62 21.66 8.23
C LEU A 660 -12.32 21.53 9.02
N ALA A 661 -11.95 20.30 9.35
CA ALA A 661 -10.66 19.95 9.92
C ALA A 661 -10.04 18.76 9.18
N ASP A 662 -8.73 18.54 9.34
CA ASP A 662 -8.02 17.36 8.79
C ASP A 662 -8.28 17.12 7.30
N LEU A 663 -8.25 18.20 6.49
CA LEU A 663 -8.53 18.16 5.06
C LEU A 663 -7.52 17.29 4.30
N ARG A 664 -8.04 16.36 3.48
CA ARG A 664 -7.25 15.48 2.60
C ARG A 664 -7.78 15.53 1.18
N ARG A 665 -6.89 15.52 0.19
CA ARG A 665 -7.20 15.40 -1.23
C ARG A 665 -7.14 13.93 -1.64
N LEU A 666 -8.25 13.38 -2.13
CA LEU A 666 -8.45 11.97 -2.45
C LEU A 666 -8.10 11.63 -3.91
N THR A 667 -8.33 12.54 -4.86
CA THR A 667 -8.01 12.35 -6.28
C THR A 667 -7.02 13.41 -6.78
N PHE A 668 -6.37 13.10 -7.90
CA PHE A 668 -5.37 13.97 -8.49
C PHE A 668 -5.59 14.08 -10.00
N GLY A 669 -6.26 15.15 -10.41
CA GLY A 669 -6.47 15.53 -11.81
C GLY A 669 -7.70 14.90 -12.46
N GLY A 670 -8.10 15.50 -13.58
CA GLY A 670 -9.30 15.14 -14.33
C GLY A 670 -10.54 15.81 -13.75
N ASP A 671 -11.70 15.32 -14.17
CA ASP A 671 -13.00 15.80 -13.69
C ASP A 671 -13.63 14.72 -12.82
N ASN A 672 -13.63 14.94 -11.50
CA ASN A 672 -14.18 14.04 -10.49
C ASN A 672 -15.39 14.70 -9.84
N ALA A 673 -16.46 13.96 -9.62
CA ALA A 673 -17.67 14.48 -8.98
C ALA A 673 -18.41 13.38 -8.23
N GLU A 674 -19.41 13.79 -7.45
CA GLU A 674 -20.43 12.89 -6.88
C GLU A 674 -19.86 11.64 -6.19
N ALA A 675 -19.17 11.85 -5.06
CA ALA A 675 -18.63 10.78 -4.25
C ALA A 675 -19.62 10.33 -3.16
N TYR A 676 -20.16 9.13 -3.31
CA TYR A 676 -21.14 8.54 -2.41
C TYR A 676 -20.49 7.55 -1.46
N TRP A 677 -20.82 7.63 -0.18
CA TRP A 677 -20.31 6.71 0.83
C TRP A 677 -20.92 5.32 0.71
N SER A 678 -20.08 4.30 0.86
CA SER A 678 -20.57 2.96 1.19
C SER A 678 -21.22 2.97 2.58
N PRO A 679 -22.20 2.09 2.84
CA PRO A 679 -22.93 2.09 4.12
C PRO A 679 -22.05 1.87 5.36
N ASP A 680 -20.91 1.20 5.22
CA ASP A 680 -19.93 0.98 6.30
C ASP A 680 -18.99 2.17 6.52
N GLY A 681 -19.08 3.20 5.68
CA GLY A 681 -18.22 4.37 5.71
C GLY A 681 -16.77 4.11 5.28
N ARG A 682 -16.46 2.99 4.62
CA ARG A 682 -15.08 2.61 4.27
C ARG A 682 -14.70 2.80 2.81
N GLN A 683 -15.66 3.07 1.93
CA GLN A 683 -15.45 3.28 0.51
C GLN A 683 -16.24 4.48 -0.01
N LEU A 684 -15.81 5.02 -1.13
CA LEU A 684 -16.55 6.00 -1.92
C LEU A 684 -16.74 5.46 -3.33
N SER A 685 -17.98 5.38 -3.80
CA SER A 685 -18.26 5.33 -5.24
C SER A 685 -18.24 6.73 -5.80
N PHE A 686 -17.60 6.95 -6.95
CA PHE A 686 -17.52 8.27 -7.55
C PHE A 686 -17.38 8.21 -9.06
N GLN A 687 -17.85 9.26 -9.73
CA GLN A 687 -17.69 9.42 -11.17
C GLN A 687 -16.41 10.19 -11.48
N ARG A 688 -15.71 9.74 -12.52
CA ARG A 688 -14.48 10.36 -12.96
C ARG A 688 -14.33 10.27 -14.48
N THR A 689 -14.02 11.41 -15.10
CA THR A 689 -13.29 11.47 -16.36
C THR A 689 -11.79 11.61 -16.02
N PRO A 690 -10.97 10.56 -16.22
CA PRO A 690 -9.54 10.64 -15.90
C PRO A 690 -8.83 11.64 -16.83
N PRO A 691 -7.65 12.15 -16.46
CA PRO A 691 -6.87 13.04 -17.32
C PRO A 691 -6.69 12.47 -18.74
N GLY A 692 -7.14 13.20 -19.75
CA GLY A 692 -7.10 12.76 -21.16
C GLY A 692 -8.18 11.75 -21.56
N GLY A 693 -9.08 11.38 -20.64
CA GLY A 693 -10.24 10.55 -20.92
C GLY A 693 -11.36 11.30 -21.64
N ASP A 694 -12.13 10.57 -22.45
CA ASP A 694 -13.24 11.14 -23.22
C ASP A 694 -14.59 11.09 -22.50
N CYS A 695 -14.74 10.21 -21.51
CA CYS A 695 -16.01 9.93 -20.83
C CYS A 695 -15.88 9.73 -19.33
N ASP A 696 -16.97 10.01 -18.62
CA ASP A 696 -17.14 9.65 -17.21
C ASP A 696 -17.32 8.14 -17.07
N ALA A 697 -16.58 7.55 -16.13
CA ALA A 697 -16.72 6.17 -15.70
C ALA A 697 -16.91 6.11 -14.17
N GLN A 698 -17.45 4.99 -13.65
CA GLN A 698 -17.63 4.80 -12.22
C GLN A 698 -16.46 4.09 -11.58
N TYR A 699 -16.05 4.59 -10.42
CA TYR A 699 -14.96 4.06 -9.64
C TYR A 699 -15.38 3.80 -8.19
N LEU A 700 -14.71 2.85 -7.53
CA LEU A 700 -14.73 2.66 -6.08
C LEU A 700 -13.36 3.02 -5.50
N LEU A 701 -13.33 3.97 -4.57
CA LEU A 701 -12.17 4.33 -3.77
C LEU A 701 -12.30 3.69 -2.38
N ASN A 702 -11.33 2.86 -2.00
CA ASN A 702 -11.22 2.34 -0.65
C ASN A 702 -10.50 3.35 0.26
N LEU A 703 -11.16 3.83 1.33
CA LEU A 703 -10.65 4.91 2.18
C LEU A 703 -9.57 4.47 3.18
N ASP A 704 -9.39 3.16 3.37
CA ASP A 704 -8.34 2.59 4.23
C ASP A 704 -7.02 2.37 3.48
N SER A 705 -7.08 2.08 2.17
CA SER A 705 -5.91 1.76 1.32
C SER A 705 -5.58 2.84 0.30
N GLY A 706 -6.55 3.66 -0.10
CA GLY A 706 -6.42 4.60 -1.22
C GLY A 706 -6.62 3.95 -2.60
N LYS A 707 -6.84 2.64 -2.69
CA LYS A 707 -7.07 1.93 -3.97
C LYS A 707 -8.30 2.51 -4.67
N VAL A 708 -8.14 2.86 -5.94
CA VAL A 708 -9.23 3.25 -6.84
C VAL A 708 -9.43 2.14 -7.87
N GLU A 709 -10.63 1.60 -7.95
CA GLU A 709 -11.00 0.53 -8.89
C GLU A 709 -12.05 1.03 -9.88
N LEU A 710 -11.82 0.84 -11.18
CA LEU A 710 -12.85 1.04 -12.20
C LEU A 710 -13.93 -0.04 -12.03
N VAL A 711 -15.18 0.37 -11.79
CA VAL A 711 -16.29 -0.55 -11.55
C VAL A 711 -17.33 -0.57 -12.67
N SER A 712 -17.39 0.46 -13.50
CA SER A 712 -18.09 0.34 -14.78
C SER A 712 -17.24 -0.42 -15.81
N SER A 713 -17.83 -0.80 -16.94
CA SER A 713 -17.15 -1.50 -18.04
C SER A 713 -16.09 -0.65 -18.77
N GLY A 714 -16.07 0.67 -18.53
CA GLY A 714 -15.33 1.65 -19.33
C GLY A 714 -16.00 2.00 -20.66
N ALA A 715 -17.16 1.42 -20.97
CA ALA A 715 -17.94 1.71 -22.17
C ALA A 715 -19.15 2.62 -21.84
N GLY A 716 -19.51 3.48 -22.79
CA GLY A 716 -20.55 4.51 -22.60
C GLY A 716 -20.14 5.58 -21.59
N ARG A 717 -21.09 6.45 -21.25
CA ARG A 717 -20.96 7.41 -20.15
C ARG A 717 -21.67 6.88 -18.93
N THR A 718 -21.13 7.13 -17.74
CA THR A 718 -21.80 6.80 -16.48
C THR A 718 -22.05 8.01 -15.60
N THR A 719 -23.04 7.93 -14.70
CA THR A 719 -23.29 8.92 -13.65
C THR A 719 -23.91 8.31 -12.39
N CYS A 720 -23.82 9.02 -11.26
CA CYS A 720 -24.46 8.73 -9.97
C CYS A 720 -24.37 7.27 -9.47
N GLY A 721 -23.21 6.86 -8.94
CA GLY A 721 -22.99 5.48 -8.46
C GLY A 721 -23.25 5.32 -6.96
N TYR A 722 -24.18 4.47 -6.55
CA TYR A 722 -24.54 4.25 -5.13
C TYR A 722 -24.34 2.78 -4.69
N VAL A 723 -23.58 2.56 -3.62
CA VAL A 723 -23.28 1.19 -3.12
C VAL A 723 -24.52 0.63 -2.39
N ASP A 724 -24.94 -0.58 -2.77
CA ASP A 724 -26.13 -1.23 -2.26
C ASP A 724 -26.03 -1.59 -0.76
N TYR A 725 -27.18 -1.62 -0.09
CA TYR A 725 -27.35 -2.01 1.32
C TYR A 725 -28.41 -3.12 1.48
N PRO A 726 -28.38 -4.00 2.51
CA PRO A 726 -27.38 -4.17 3.57
C PRO A 726 -26.19 -5.06 3.20
N ASN A 727 -26.26 -5.70 2.04
CA ASN A 727 -25.40 -6.85 1.76
C ASN A 727 -23.95 -6.47 1.48
N GLY A 728 -23.70 -5.23 1.02
CA GLY A 728 -22.37 -4.76 0.62
C GLY A 728 -21.83 -5.51 -0.60
N GLY A 729 -21.26 -4.79 -1.57
CA GLY A 729 -20.57 -5.40 -2.72
C GLY A 729 -21.30 -5.34 -4.05
N SER A 730 -22.54 -4.83 -4.12
CA SER A 730 -23.18 -4.42 -5.38
C SER A 730 -23.34 -2.90 -5.44
N LEU A 731 -23.53 -2.36 -6.65
CA LEU A 731 -23.55 -0.92 -6.95
C LEU A 731 -24.64 -0.64 -7.98
N ILE A 732 -25.51 0.33 -7.74
CA ILE A 732 -26.34 0.92 -8.79
C ILE A 732 -25.65 2.14 -9.40
N TYR A 733 -25.76 2.30 -10.71
CA TYR A 733 -25.33 3.51 -11.42
C TYR A 733 -26.08 3.65 -12.74
N ALA A 734 -26.10 4.84 -13.33
CA ALA A 734 -26.67 5.05 -14.66
C ALA A 734 -25.57 4.93 -15.74
N THR A 735 -25.89 4.30 -16.87
CA THR A 735 -24.96 4.14 -18.01
C THR A 735 -25.65 4.28 -19.36
N THR A 736 -24.94 4.81 -20.37
CA THR A 736 -25.39 4.83 -21.78
C THR A 736 -24.92 3.62 -22.59
N GLU A 737 -24.18 2.69 -21.95
CA GLU A 737 -23.52 1.57 -22.63
C GLU A 737 -24.46 0.70 -23.47
N ALA A 738 -25.69 0.48 -22.99
CA ALA A 738 -26.69 -0.33 -23.69
C ALA A 738 -27.08 0.27 -25.05
N ALA A 739 -27.06 1.60 -25.18
CA ALA A 739 -27.33 2.28 -26.45
C ALA A 739 -26.10 2.32 -27.35
N ALA A 740 -24.93 2.66 -26.79
CA ALA A 740 -23.66 2.64 -27.49
C ALA A 740 -22.47 2.53 -26.53
N PRO A 741 -21.42 1.78 -26.88
CA PRO A 741 -20.20 1.70 -26.08
C PRO A 741 -19.33 2.97 -26.19
N THR A 742 -19.57 3.83 -27.17
CA THR A 742 -18.86 5.10 -27.35
C THR A 742 -19.42 6.20 -26.47
N CYS A 743 -18.56 7.10 -26.01
CA CYS A 743 -19.02 8.27 -25.26
C CYS A 743 -20.00 9.12 -26.10
N PRO A 744 -21.18 9.48 -25.57
CA PRO A 744 -22.11 10.34 -26.26
C PRO A 744 -21.52 11.74 -26.47
N ALA A 745 -21.94 12.40 -27.54
CA ALA A 745 -21.41 13.70 -27.91
C ALA A 745 -21.61 14.73 -26.78
N LYS A 746 -20.57 15.51 -26.50
CA LYS A 746 -20.66 16.63 -25.55
C LYS A 746 -21.66 17.67 -26.07
N PRO A 747 -22.39 18.36 -25.19
CA PRO A 747 -23.34 19.39 -25.62
C PRO A 747 -22.63 20.54 -26.35
N ASP A 748 -23.34 21.18 -27.28
CA ASP A 748 -22.82 22.36 -27.99
C ASP A 748 -22.85 23.59 -27.07
N PHE A 749 -21.68 23.95 -26.53
CA PHE A 749 -21.51 25.10 -25.65
C PHE A 749 -21.69 26.46 -26.35
N SER A 750 -21.91 26.51 -27.67
CA SER A 750 -22.32 27.75 -28.35
C SER A 750 -23.69 28.26 -27.86
N GLN A 751 -24.50 27.37 -27.28
CA GLN A 751 -25.81 27.67 -26.68
C GLN A 751 -25.71 28.10 -25.19
N GLY A 752 -24.48 28.36 -24.71
CA GLY A 752 -24.18 28.72 -23.33
C GLY A 752 -23.86 27.50 -22.46
N TYR A 753 -23.88 27.71 -21.13
CA TYR A 753 -23.64 26.63 -20.17
C TYR A 753 -24.91 25.77 -20.02
N VAL A 754 -24.92 24.63 -20.70
CA VAL A 754 -26.02 23.64 -20.70
C VAL A 754 -25.50 22.26 -20.31
N TRP A 755 -26.36 21.44 -19.73
CA TRP A 755 -26.10 20.04 -19.44
C TRP A 755 -26.85 19.16 -20.44
N ALA A 756 -26.21 18.08 -20.86
CA ALA A 756 -26.83 17.08 -21.73
C ALA A 756 -27.64 16.08 -20.90
N ILE A 757 -28.87 15.84 -21.33
CA ILE A 757 -29.80 14.84 -20.84
C ILE A 757 -29.84 13.75 -21.90
N TYR A 758 -28.96 12.76 -21.77
CA TYR A 758 -28.89 11.67 -22.72
C TYR A 758 -30.06 10.70 -22.48
N ASP A 759 -30.97 10.61 -23.44
CA ASP A 759 -32.13 9.71 -23.44
C ASP A 759 -31.78 8.20 -23.53
N SER A 760 -30.50 7.89 -23.41
CA SER A 760 -29.91 6.56 -23.45
C SER A 760 -29.35 6.12 -22.10
N PHE A 761 -29.44 6.97 -21.06
CA PHE A 761 -29.09 6.56 -19.71
C PHE A 761 -30.13 5.57 -19.18
N ASP A 762 -29.67 4.37 -18.84
CA ASP A 762 -30.41 3.38 -18.07
C ASP A 762 -29.74 3.19 -16.70
N ILE A 763 -30.54 2.93 -15.66
CA ILE A 763 -30.01 2.56 -14.34
C ILE A 763 -29.77 1.05 -14.33
N VAL A 764 -28.53 0.67 -14.02
CA VAL A 764 -28.09 -0.72 -13.92
C VAL A 764 -27.67 -1.03 -12.50
N ARG A 765 -27.70 -2.32 -12.14
CA ARG A 765 -27.10 -2.88 -10.94
C ARG A 765 -25.91 -3.75 -11.34
N ARG A 766 -24.75 -3.48 -10.77
CA ARG A 766 -23.56 -4.34 -10.83
C ARG A 766 -23.49 -5.18 -9.57
N ASP A 767 -23.38 -6.48 -9.71
CA ASP A 767 -23.21 -7.40 -8.58
C ASP A 767 -21.75 -7.46 -8.08
N ALA A 768 -21.53 -8.20 -7.00
CA ALA A 768 -20.21 -8.40 -6.41
C ALA A 768 -19.23 -9.19 -7.29
N ALA A 769 -19.74 -9.96 -8.26
CA ALA A 769 -18.92 -10.65 -9.25
C ALA A 769 -18.54 -9.74 -10.44
N GLY A 770 -19.11 -8.53 -10.50
CA GLY A 770 -18.87 -7.55 -11.54
C GLY A 770 -19.81 -7.66 -12.74
N ALA A 771 -20.85 -8.48 -12.67
CA ALA A 771 -21.85 -8.55 -13.72
C ALA A 771 -22.86 -7.41 -13.59
N THR A 772 -23.13 -6.72 -14.69
CA THR A 772 -24.07 -5.59 -14.75
C THR A 772 -25.39 -6.03 -15.38
N THR A 773 -26.49 -5.72 -14.70
CA THR A 773 -27.86 -6.03 -15.14
C THR A 773 -28.73 -4.76 -15.14
N PRO A 774 -29.58 -4.53 -16.17
CA PRO A 774 -30.54 -3.44 -16.16
C PRO A 774 -31.51 -3.53 -14.97
N LEU A 775 -31.74 -2.41 -14.30
CA LEU A 775 -32.63 -2.30 -13.15
C LEU A 775 -33.85 -1.41 -13.46
N ILE A 776 -33.61 -0.25 -14.06
CA ILE A 776 -34.63 0.66 -14.60
C ILE A 776 -34.13 1.08 -15.98
N ALA A 777 -34.86 0.69 -17.01
CA ALA A 777 -34.46 0.93 -18.39
C ALA A 777 -35.69 1.21 -19.26
N GLY A 778 -35.50 2.02 -20.30
CA GLY A 778 -36.58 2.37 -21.21
C GLY A 778 -36.28 3.60 -22.06
N PRO A 779 -37.23 4.03 -22.91
CA PRO A 779 -37.04 5.25 -23.69
C PRO A 779 -37.04 6.48 -22.79
N GLY A 780 -35.93 7.20 -22.76
CA GLY A 780 -35.78 8.43 -21.99
C GLY A 780 -34.54 8.41 -21.10
N TYR A 781 -34.32 9.51 -20.40
CA TYR A 781 -33.27 9.61 -19.40
C TYR A 781 -33.74 8.90 -18.12
N ASP A 782 -33.00 7.91 -17.64
CA ASP A 782 -33.15 7.32 -16.31
C ASP A 782 -31.79 7.40 -15.60
N ALA A 783 -31.64 8.35 -14.66
CA ALA A 783 -30.37 8.54 -13.95
C ALA A 783 -30.57 9.18 -12.58
N GLU A 784 -29.46 9.62 -11.96
CA GLU A 784 -29.49 10.32 -10.66
C GLU A 784 -30.08 9.47 -9.53
N ALA A 785 -29.82 8.17 -9.60
CA ALA A 785 -30.36 7.18 -8.68
C ALA A 785 -29.68 7.22 -7.31
N THR A 786 -30.48 7.18 -6.25
CA THR A 786 -30.04 7.01 -4.86
C THR A 786 -30.92 5.96 -4.17
N GLU A 787 -30.38 5.30 -3.14
CA GLU A 787 -31.08 4.21 -2.45
C GLU A 787 -31.35 4.55 -0.98
N CYS A 788 -32.53 4.18 -0.47
CA CYS A 788 -32.81 4.24 0.96
C CYS A 788 -32.11 3.09 1.71
N PHE A 789 -31.20 3.42 2.62
CA PHE A 789 -30.47 2.45 3.44
C PHE A 789 -31.33 1.63 4.43
N LYS A 790 -32.65 1.83 4.51
CA LYS A 790 -33.50 1.01 5.40
C LYS A 790 -34.23 -0.10 4.67
N ASP A 791 -34.70 0.17 3.47
CA ASP A 791 -35.61 -0.71 2.73
C ASP A 791 -35.22 -0.93 1.26
N GLY A 792 -34.13 -0.31 0.80
CA GLY A 792 -33.58 -0.48 -0.54
C GLY A 792 -34.39 0.20 -1.65
N ARG A 793 -35.43 0.99 -1.34
CA ARG A 793 -36.17 1.71 -2.39
C ARG A 793 -35.28 2.71 -3.11
N ILE A 794 -35.50 2.83 -4.41
CA ILE A 794 -34.65 3.59 -5.32
C ILE A 794 -35.38 4.85 -5.74
N LEU A 795 -34.76 6.00 -5.49
CA LEU A 795 -35.20 7.31 -5.94
C LEU A 795 -34.35 7.72 -7.12
N PHE A 796 -34.96 8.24 -8.19
CA PHE A 796 -34.22 8.60 -9.40
C PHE A 796 -34.98 9.65 -10.22
N THR A 797 -34.27 10.28 -11.16
CA THR A 797 -34.83 11.27 -12.09
C THR A 797 -35.11 10.62 -13.44
N SER A 798 -36.25 10.94 -14.03
CA SER A 798 -36.59 10.42 -15.35
C SER A 798 -37.38 11.37 -16.24
N THR A 799 -37.16 11.28 -17.55
CA THR A 799 -37.96 11.97 -18.58
C THR A 799 -39.18 11.17 -19.07
N ARG A 800 -39.52 10.06 -18.43
CA ARG A 800 -40.57 9.13 -18.89
C ARG A 800 -41.97 9.72 -19.03
N ASN A 801 -42.27 10.81 -18.33
CA ASN A 801 -43.55 11.53 -18.43
C ASN A 801 -43.47 12.75 -19.37
N GLY A 802 -42.31 13.02 -19.96
CA GLY A 802 -42.05 14.16 -20.84
C GLY A 802 -41.37 15.36 -20.16
N ASP A 803 -41.11 15.31 -18.86
CA ASP A 803 -40.32 16.30 -18.10
C ASP A 803 -39.32 15.60 -17.16
N LEU A 804 -38.34 16.32 -16.61
CA LEU A 804 -37.38 15.76 -15.64
C LEU A 804 -37.97 15.73 -14.23
N ASP A 805 -38.61 14.61 -13.89
CA ASP A 805 -39.31 14.42 -12.62
C ASP A 805 -38.68 13.32 -11.75
N LEU A 806 -38.99 13.36 -10.45
CA LEU A 806 -38.59 12.34 -9.49
C LEU A 806 -39.55 11.15 -9.48
N PHE A 807 -38.97 9.95 -9.44
CA PHE A 807 -39.68 8.69 -9.36
C PHE A 807 -39.09 7.82 -8.25
N LEU A 808 -39.96 7.03 -7.64
CA LEU A 808 -39.63 6.06 -6.61
C LEU A 808 -39.94 4.66 -7.12
N ALA A 809 -38.99 3.75 -7.02
CA ALA A 809 -39.15 2.33 -7.33
C ALA A 809 -38.84 1.47 -6.10
N ASP A 810 -39.34 0.23 -6.13
CA ASP A 810 -38.89 -0.80 -5.21
C ASP A 810 -37.42 -1.16 -5.49
N ALA A 811 -36.76 -1.83 -4.54
CA ALA A 811 -35.35 -2.23 -4.65
C ALA A 811 -35.02 -3.05 -5.92
N ASN A 812 -36.00 -3.76 -6.48
CA ASN A 812 -35.86 -4.53 -7.70
C ASN A 812 -36.17 -3.73 -8.99
N GLY A 813 -36.38 -2.41 -8.90
CA GLY A 813 -36.76 -1.54 -10.02
C GLY A 813 -38.25 -1.57 -10.38
N GLY A 814 -39.06 -2.37 -9.68
CA GLY A 814 -40.50 -2.49 -9.89
C GLY A 814 -41.33 -1.38 -9.23
N ASN A 815 -42.65 -1.41 -9.45
CA ASN A 815 -43.64 -0.54 -8.78
C ASN A 815 -43.31 0.94 -8.79
N VAL A 816 -42.83 1.44 -9.94
CA VAL A 816 -42.47 2.84 -10.11
C VAL A 816 -43.66 3.77 -9.82
N LYS A 817 -43.46 4.71 -8.90
CA LYS A 817 -44.36 5.80 -8.55
C LYS A 817 -43.71 7.15 -8.87
N GLN A 818 -44.44 8.02 -9.56
CA GLN A 818 -44.03 9.42 -9.76
C GLN A 818 -44.25 10.24 -8.47
N LEU A 819 -43.28 11.09 -8.11
CA LEU A 819 -43.32 11.93 -6.92
C LEU A 819 -43.52 13.43 -7.23
N THR A 820 -42.99 13.91 -8.35
CA THR A 820 -43.13 15.30 -8.81
C THR A 820 -43.76 15.36 -10.19
N ASP A 821 -44.49 16.43 -10.50
CA ASP A 821 -45.18 16.62 -11.79
C ASP A 821 -45.30 18.09 -12.22
N LEU A 822 -44.53 18.98 -11.59
CA LEU A 822 -44.54 20.40 -11.91
C LEU A 822 -43.48 20.72 -12.96
N PRO A 823 -43.77 21.57 -13.96
CA PRO A 823 -42.81 21.86 -15.00
C PRO A 823 -41.48 22.40 -14.47
N GLY A 824 -40.38 21.79 -14.91
CA GLY A 824 -39.03 22.13 -14.47
C GLY A 824 -38.15 20.92 -14.28
N TYR A 825 -36.90 21.17 -13.91
CA TYR A 825 -35.91 20.11 -13.69
C TYR A 825 -35.87 19.74 -12.21
N ASP A 826 -36.43 18.58 -11.86
CA ASP A 826 -36.31 17.94 -10.55
C ASP A 826 -35.23 16.84 -10.58
N GLY A 827 -34.13 17.04 -9.82
CA GLY A 827 -32.91 16.24 -9.95
C GLY A 827 -32.17 15.94 -8.64
N GLY A 828 -31.29 14.93 -8.69
CA GLY A 828 -30.33 14.50 -7.67
C GLY A 828 -30.88 14.54 -6.26
N ALA A 829 -31.87 13.70 -6.05
CA ALA A 829 -32.62 13.64 -4.82
C ALA A 829 -32.04 12.59 -3.87
N PHE A 830 -32.14 12.86 -2.56
CA PHE A 830 -31.63 11.99 -1.50
C PHE A 830 -32.67 11.77 -0.43
N PHE A 831 -32.67 10.57 0.14
CA PHE A 831 -33.35 10.30 1.39
C PHE A 831 -32.61 10.92 2.56
N THR A 832 -33.38 11.43 3.52
CA THR A 832 -32.90 11.65 4.90
C THR A 832 -32.43 10.32 5.52
N PRO A 833 -31.54 10.32 6.53
CA PRO A 833 -30.99 9.09 7.11
C PRO A 833 -32.06 8.13 7.65
N ASP A 834 -33.22 8.66 8.06
CA ASP A 834 -34.34 7.86 8.52
C ASP A 834 -35.30 7.39 7.39
N CYS A 835 -35.02 7.77 6.15
CA CYS A 835 -35.83 7.61 4.94
C CYS A 835 -37.26 8.18 5.03
N ALA A 836 -37.52 9.11 5.96
CA ALA A 836 -38.85 9.70 6.13
C ALA A 836 -39.10 10.86 5.16
N LYS A 837 -38.05 11.54 4.74
CA LYS A 837 -38.10 12.70 3.82
C LYS A 837 -37.13 12.56 2.66
N ILE A 838 -37.44 13.27 1.59
CA ILE A 838 -36.62 13.40 0.38
C ILE A 838 -36.23 14.87 0.22
N VAL A 839 -34.95 15.13 -0.09
CA VAL A 839 -34.44 16.45 -0.46
C VAL A 839 -33.94 16.40 -1.90
N TRP A 840 -34.12 17.47 -2.67
CA TRP A 840 -33.70 17.52 -4.08
C TRP A 840 -33.51 18.95 -4.56
N ARG A 841 -32.92 19.09 -5.75
CA ARG A 841 -32.86 20.39 -6.44
C ARG A 841 -33.98 20.47 -7.47
N ALA A 842 -34.62 21.63 -7.59
CA ALA A 842 -35.65 21.85 -8.59
C ALA A 842 -35.54 23.23 -9.25
N SER A 843 -35.88 23.32 -10.54
CA SER A 843 -36.22 24.60 -11.18
C SER A 843 -37.75 24.75 -11.28
N ARG A 844 -38.24 26.00 -11.21
CA ARG A 844 -39.67 26.32 -11.40
C ARG A 844 -39.81 27.44 -12.44
N PRO A 845 -39.46 27.19 -13.71
CA PRO A 845 -39.52 28.21 -14.75
C PRO A 845 -40.97 28.57 -15.08
N GLU A 846 -41.20 29.86 -15.30
CA GLU A 846 -42.49 30.41 -15.74
C GLU A 846 -42.32 31.27 -16.99
N GLY A 847 -43.41 31.52 -17.72
CA GLY A 847 -43.40 32.41 -18.89
C GLY A 847 -42.37 32.02 -19.96
N GLU A 848 -41.54 32.98 -20.37
CA GLU A 848 -40.51 32.76 -21.40
C GLU A 848 -39.45 31.73 -20.97
N ALA A 849 -39.09 31.68 -19.68
CA ALA A 849 -38.14 30.72 -19.16
C ALA A 849 -38.66 29.28 -19.26
N LEU A 850 -39.98 29.08 -19.10
CA LEU A 850 -40.61 27.76 -19.28
C LEU A 850 -40.55 27.31 -20.74
N VAL A 851 -40.80 28.22 -21.68
CA VAL A 851 -40.70 27.94 -23.12
C VAL A 851 -39.28 27.57 -23.50
N GLU A 852 -38.28 28.30 -22.98
CA GLU A 852 -36.88 28.00 -23.19
C GLU A 852 -36.51 26.63 -22.61
N TYR A 853 -36.89 26.36 -21.36
CA TYR A 853 -36.65 25.08 -20.69
C TYR A 853 -37.20 23.91 -21.52
N GLN A 854 -38.47 23.96 -21.92
CA GLN A 854 -39.09 22.93 -22.74
C GLN A 854 -38.45 22.82 -24.13
N GLY A 855 -37.97 23.93 -24.69
CA GLY A 855 -37.25 23.96 -25.96
C GLY A 855 -35.89 23.28 -25.89
N LEU A 856 -35.14 23.49 -24.80
CA LEU A 856 -33.88 22.80 -24.53
C LEU A 856 -34.10 21.33 -24.23
N LEU A 857 -35.10 20.98 -23.41
CA LEU A 857 -35.37 19.59 -23.03
C LEU A 857 -35.70 18.71 -24.24
N LYS A 858 -36.45 19.24 -25.22
CA LYS A 858 -36.72 18.55 -26.51
C LYS A 858 -35.46 18.25 -27.33
N GLN A 859 -34.36 18.92 -27.03
CA GLN A 859 -33.04 18.70 -27.64
C GLN A 859 -32.13 17.84 -26.76
N GLY A 860 -32.64 17.31 -25.64
CA GLY A 860 -31.84 16.60 -24.64
C GLY A 860 -30.89 17.53 -23.89
N LEU A 861 -31.30 18.77 -23.62
CA LEU A 861 -30.49 19.78 -22.93
C LEU A 861 -31.27 20.42 -21.78
N VAL A 862 -30.56 20.84 -20.74
CA VAL A 862 -31.10 21.71 -19.69
C VAL A 862 -30.11 22.81 -19.34
N ARG A 863 -30.62 23.94 -18.83
CA ARG A 863 -29.80 25.01 -18.29
C ARG A 863 -29.92 25.05 -16.76
N PRO A 864 -28.87 24.70 -16.01
CA PRO A 864 -28.91 24.59 -14.55
C PRO A 864 -28.68 25.94 -13.84
N SER A 865 -29.05 27.07 -14.46
CA SER A 865 -28.68 28.41 -13.95
C SER A 865 -29.55 28.89 -12.79
N GLN A 866 -30.74 28.31 -12.60
CA GLN A 866 -31.68 28.64 -11.52
C GLN A 866 -32.25 27.35 -10.96
N LEU A 867 -31.68 26.90 -9.85
CA LEU A 867 -32.07 25.68 -9.14
C LEU A 867 -32.16 26.01 -7.65
N GLU A 868 -33.17 25.48 -6.98
CA GLU A 868 -33.43 25.69 -5.56
C GLU A 868 -33.56 24.34 -4.85
N ILE A 869 -33.30 24.32 -3.55
CA ILE A 869 -33.40 23.11 -2.73
C ILE A 869 -34.81 22.97 -2.17
N PHE A 870 -35.36 21.76 -2.28
CA PHE A 870 -36.69 21.40 -1.81
C PHE A 870 -36.62 20.21 -0.85
N VAL A 871 -37.67 20.04 -0.05
CA VAL A 871 -37.91 18.88 0.81
C VAL A 871 -39.37 18.44 0.74
N MET A 872 -39.61 17.14 0.84
CA MET A 872 -40.94 16.52 0.89
C MET A 872 -40.89 15.29 1.78
N ASP A 873 -42.05 14.78 2.19
CA ASP A 873 -42.15 13.47 2.80
C ASP A 873 -41.89 12.38 1.75
N ALA A 874 -41.37 11.22 2.17
CA ALA A 874 -40.95 10.15 1.27
C ALA A 874 -42.11 9.55 0.42
N ASP A 875 -43.36 9.91 0.71
CA ASP A 875 -44.52 9.55 -0.11
C ASP A 875 -44.86 10.57 -1.21
N GLY A 876 -44.14 11.69 -1.28
CA GLY A 876 -44.35 12.80 -2.23
C GLY A 876 -45.17 13.96 -1.67
N SER A 877 -45.68 13.88 -0.44
CA SER A 877 -46.49 14.93 0.16
C SER A 877 -45.66 16.00 0.88
N ASN A 878 -46.31 17.10 1.30
CA ASN A 878 -45.71 18.17 2.11
C ASN A 878 -44.46 18.82 1.50
N VAL A 879 -44.50 19.06 0.18
CA VAL A 879 -43.44 19.76 -0.55
C VAL A 879 -43.22 21.17 0.03
N LYS A 880 -41.96 21.48 0.33
CA LYS A 880 -41.51 22.77 0.82
C LYS A 880 -40.21 23.17 0.10
N GLN A 881 -40.17 24.40 -0.40
CA GLN A 881 -38.94 25.03 -0.88
C GLN A 881 -38.12 25.55 0.31
N LEU A 882 -36.82 25.27 0.34
CA LEU A 882 -35.90 25.67 1.41
C LEU A 882 -35.07 26.90 1.04
N THR A 883 -34.71 27.08 -0.23
CA THR A 883 -33.86 28.18 -0.71
C THR A 883 -34.56 29.05 -1.74
N HIS A 884 -34.19 30.33 -1.84
CA HIS A 884 -34.86 31.32 -2.70
C HIS A 884 -33.86 32.33 -3.29
N HIS A 885 -32.81 31.84 -3.93
CA HIS A 885 -31.67 32.65 -4.36
C HIS A 885 -31.75 33.16 -5.80
N GLY A 886 -32.50 32.47 -6.67
CA GLY A 886 -32.60 32.79 -8.10
C GLY A 886 -31.30 32.53 -8.87
N VAL A 887 -30.43 31.68 -8.33
CA VAL A 887 -29.16 31.24 -8.91
C VAL A 887 -29.06 29.71 -8.86
N GLY A 888 -27.91 29.13 -9.22
CA GLY A 888 -27.74 27.67 -9.19
C GLY A 888 -27.51 27.18 -7.78
N SER A 889 -28.46 26.44 -7.19
CA SER A 889 -28.29 25.67 -5.95
C SER A 889 -28.53 24.19 -6.23
N PHE A 890 -27.55 23.33 -5.98
CA PHE A 890 -27.61 21.91 -6.35
C PHE A 890 -26.85 21.00 -5.39
N ALA A 891 -26.89 19.69 -5.69
CA ALA A 891 -26.32 18.61 -4.87
C ALA A 891 -26.67 18.70 -3.38
N PRO A 892 -27.97 18.74 -3.03
CA PRO A 892 -28.38 18.73 -1.63
C PRO A 892 -28.07 17.38 -0.99
N TYR A 893 -27.57 17.39 0.24
CA TYR A 893 -27.42 16.20 1.06
C TYR A 893 -27.86 16.45 2.50
N PRO A 894 -28.73 15.61 3.09
CA PRO A 894 -29.18 15.76 4.46
C PRO A 894 -28.04 15.72 5.48
N THR A 895 -28.14 16.52 6.54
CA THR A 895 -27.17 16.43 7.64
C THR A 895 -27.46 15.20 8.53
N PRO A 896 -26.44 14.49 9.03
CA PRO A 896 -26.60 13.31 9.89
C PRO A 896 -27.38 13.57 11.18
N ASP A 897 -27.28 14.80 11.71
CA ASP A 897 -28.00 15.26 12.90
C ASP A 897 -29.48 15.62 12.63
N GLY A 898 -29.93 15.51 11.38
CA GLY A 898 -31.30 15.79 10.98
C GLY A 898 -31.72 17.25 11.11
N ARG A 899 -30.79 18.22 11.21
CA ARG A 899 -31.11 19.65 11.30
C ARG A 899 -31.43 20.32 9.97
N GLY A 900 -30.95 19.78 8.86
CA GLY A 900 -31.15 20.38 7.55
C GLY A 900 -30.39 19.69 6.44
N VAL A 901 -29.87 20.49 5.50
CA VAL A 901 -29.26 20.05 4.25
C VAL A 901 -27.99 20.85 3.97
N VAL A 902 -26.92 20.19 3.56
CA VAL A 902 -25.77 20.84 2.90
C VAL A 902 -25.96 20.83 1.39
N TYR A 903 -25.58 21.90 0.70
CA TYR A 903 -25.76 22.04 -0.75
C TYR A 903 -24.72 22.98 -1.35
N ALA A 904 -24.49 22.89 -2.66
CA ALA A 904 -23.57 23.76 -3.38
C ALA A 904 -24.33 24.90 -4.06
N THR A 905 -23.82 26.13 -4.00
CA THR A 905 -24.51 27.28 -4.60
C THR A 905 -23.58 28.42 -4.98
N ASN A 906 -23.94 29.19 -6.00
CA ASN A 906 -23.17 30.34 -6.50
C ASN A 906 -23.76 31.69 -6.07
N ILE A 907 -24.19 31.80 -4.81
CA ILE A 907 -24.66 33.05 -4.19
C ILE A 907 -23.45 33.94 -3.92
N GLY A 908 -22.97 34.61 -4.96
CA GLY A 908 -21.78 35.44 -4.93
C GLY A 908 -21.74 36.43 -6.09
N ALA A 909 -20.70 37.26 -6.13
CA ALA A 909 -20.51 38.22 -7.22
C ALA A 909 -20.02 37.54 -8.52
N ASP A 910 -19.32 36.41 -8.40
CA ASP A 910 -18.88 35.60 -9.53
C ASP A 910 -19.80 34.39 -9.69
N ALA A 911 -20.54 34.33 -10.81
CA ALA A 911 -21.45 33.23 -11.11
C ALA A 911 -20.74 31.88 -11.33
N ARG A 912 -19.40 31.87 -11.44
CA ARG A 912 -18.58 30.66 -11.54
C ARG A 912 -18.10 30.16 -10.19
N GLU A 913 -18.25 30.95 -9.12
CA GLU A 913 -17.82 30.59 -7.78
C GLU A 913 -18.93 29.82 -7.05
N PHE A 914 -18.68 28.56 -6.72
CA PHE A 914 -19.60 27.73 -5.95
C PHE A 914 -19.04 27.42 -4.57
N ASP A 915 -19.84 27.73 -3.55
CA ASP A 915 -19.55 27.42 -2.14
C ASP A 915 -20.52 26.34 -1.63
N ILE A 916 -20.07 25.54 -0.68
CA ILE A 916 -20.96 24.65 0.09
C ILE A 916 -21.60 25.48 1.22
N ARG A 917 -22.91 25.32 1.38
CA ARG A 917 -23.73 25.95 2.40
C ARG A 917 -24.60 24.94 3.12
N PHE A 918 -25.05 25.29 4.31
CA PHE A 918 -26.07 24.59 5.07
C PHE A 918 -27.37 25.39 5.06
N VAL A 919 -28.51 24.72 4.93
CA VAL A 919 -29.85 25.29 5.14
C VAL A 919 -30.63 24.41 6.12
N ALA A 920 -31.12 25.02 7.20
CA ALA A 920 -31.99 24.36 8.16
C ALA A 920 -33.41 24.20 7.59
N TRP A 921 -34.21 23.29 8.17
CA TRP A 921 -35.60 23.09 7.73
C TRP A 921 -36.48 24.34 7.85
N ASP A 922 -36.11 25.32 8.69
CA ASP A 922 -36.80 26.60 8.84
C ASP A 922 -36.33 27.67 7.83
N GLY A 923 -35.35 27.35 6.98
CA GLY A 923 -34.80 28.23 5.94
C GLY A 923 -33.61 29.09 6.39
N LYS A 924 -33.10 28.93 7.63
CA LYS A 924 -31.87 29.61 8.03
C LYS A 924 -30.66 29.00 7.35
N GLU A 925 -29.77 29.86 6.87
CA GLU A 925 -28.59 29.44 6.10
C GLU A 925 -27.26 29.83 6.75
N GLU A 926 -26.25 29.02 6.47
CA GLU A 926 -24.86 29.20 6.89
C GLU A 926 -23.90 28.83 5.75
N ARG A 927 -22.79 29.55 5.61
CA ARG A 927 -21.74 29.23 4.64
C ARG A 927 -20.72 28.27 5.28
N ILE A 928 -20.43 27.17 4.59
CA ILE A 928 -19.51 26.12 5.08
C ILE A 928 -18.13 26.25 4.43
N THR A 929 -18.08 26.48 3.12
CA THR A 929 -16.82 26.67 2.39
C THR A 929 -16.71 28.02 1.70
N SER A 930 -15.50 28.36 1.29
CA SER A 930 -15.08 29.68 0.84
C SER A 930 -13.91 29.63 -0.16
N ALA A 931 -13.52 28.43 -0.60
CA ALA A 931 -12.41 28.28 -1.51
C ALA A 931 -12.83 28.81 -2.88
N PRO A 932 -11.93 29.53 -3.58
CA PRO A 932 -12.27 30.12 -4.87
C PRO A 932 -12.58 29.03 -5.90
N SER A 933 -13.29 29.44 -6.96
CA SER A 933 -13.75 28.58 -8.06
C SER A 933 -14.88 27.65 -7.66
N PHE A 934 -14.62 26.46 -7.15
CA PHE A 934 -15.67 25.46 -7.05
C PHE A 934 -15.46 24.57 -5.84
N ASP A 935 -16.48 24.52 -4.99
CA ASP A 935 -16.74 23.49 -3.99
C ASP A 935 -18.16 22.97 -4.23
N GLY A 936 -18.32 21.66 -4.37
CA GLY A 936 -19.61 21.06 -4.66
C GLY A 936 -19.71 19.58 -4.34
N PHE A 937 -20.90 19.01 -4.55
CA PHE A 937 -21.21 17.61 -4.26
C PHE A 937 -20.89 17.16 -2.81
N PRO A 938 -21.34 17.90 -1.78
CA PRO A 938 -21.05 17.57 -0.39
C PRO A 938 -21.83 16.33 0.08
N MET A 939 -21.17 15.38 0.74
CA MET A 939 -21.82 14.20 1.34
C MET A 939 -21.20 13.83 2.69
N PHE A 940 -22.04 13.58 3.69
CA PHE A 940 -21.56 13.12 5.00
C PHE A 940 -21.36 11.61 5.03
N SER A 941 -20.35 11.17 5.79
CA SER A 941 -20.19 9.77 6.15
C SER A 941 -21.39 9.27 6.98
N PRO A 942 -21.66 7.95 6.98
CA PRO A 942 -22.75 7.37 7.77
C PRO A 942 -22.70 7.67 9.27
N ASP A 943 -21.50 7.85 9.83
CA ASP A 943 -21.27 8.24 11.23
C ASP A 943 -21.31 9.76 11.47
N GLY A 944 -21.45 10.55 10.40
CA GLY A 944 -21.49 12.00 10.40
C GLY A 944 -20.20 12.71 10.79
N GLN A 945 -19.08 11.98 10.86
CA GLN A 945 -17.80 12.55 11.26
C GLN A 945 -16.99 13.16 10.13
N TRP A 946 -17.29 12.79 8.89
CA TRP A 946 -16.54 13.19 7.71
C TRP A 946 -17.46 13.78 6.66
N LEU A 947 -16.97 14.81 5.98
CA LEU A 947 -17.60 15.40 4.80
C LEU A 947 -16.68 15.14 3.60
N VAL A 948 -17.19 14.46 2.57
CA VAL A 948 -16.55 14.38 1.25
C VAL A 948 -17.17 15.44 0.34
N PHE A 949 -16.37 16.06 -0.52
CA PHE A 949 -16.84 17.02 -1.52
C PHE A 949 -15.84 17.14 -2.68
N ALA A 950 -16.30 17.62 -3.82
CA ALA A 950 -15.44 17.91 -4.97
C ALA A 950 -15.01 19.40 -4.94
N SER A 951 -13.76 19.68 -5.31
CA SER A 951 -13.22 21.04 -5.25
C SER A 951 -12.09 21.31 -6.23
N ASN A 952 -11.98 22.58 -6.62
CA ASN A 952 -10.89 23.11 -7.45
C ASN A 952 -9.80 23.79 -6.60
N ARG A 953 -9.86 23.67 -5.27
CA ARG A 953 -9.00 24.43 -4.32
C ARG A 953 -7.49 24.23 -4.49
N ALA A 954 -7.04 23.12 -5.07
CA ALA A 954 -5.61 22.89 -5.36
C ALA A 954 -5.17 23.45 -6.72
N ASN A 955 -6.08 23.96 -7.55
CA ASN A 955 -5.74 24.42 -8.88
C ASN A 955 -4.92 25.69 -8.82
N LYS A 956 -3.86 25.71 -9.65
CA LYS A 956 -3.19 26.96 -10.00
C LYS A 956 -4.16 27.85 -10.80
N PRO A 957 -3.95 29.18 -10.84
CA PRO A 957 -4.75 30.07 -11.68
C PRO A 957 -4.83 29.55 -13.13
N GLY A 958 -6.05 29.30 -13.63
CA GLY A 958 -6.30 28.76 -14.96
C GLY A 958 -6.37 27.22 -15.06
N GLY A 959 -6.05 26.49 -13.99
CA GLY A 959 -6.30 25.05 -13.86
C GLY A 959 -7.79 24.75 -13.81
N ARG A 960 -8.17 23.52 -14.21
CA ARG A 960 -9.57 23.11 -14.34
C ARG A 960 -9.89 21.77 -13.69
N ASP A 961 -8.93 21.13 -13.05
CA ASP A 961 -9.14 19.84 -12.41
C ASP A 961 -10.14 19.97 -11.26
N THR A 962 -11.11 19.07 -11.20
CA THR A 962 -12.06 18.98 -10.09
C THR A 962 -11.74 17.72 -9.31
N ASP A 963 -11.23 17.84 -8.09
CA ASP A 963 -10.78 16.70 -7.28
C ASP A 963 -11.68 16.44 -6.08
N LEU A 964 -11.69 15.21 -5.60
CA LEU A 964 -12.36 14.84 -4.36
C LEU A 964 -11.50 15.19 -3.15
N TYR A 965 -12.14 15.72 -2.12
CA TYR A 965 -11.57 16.01 -0.81
C TYR A 965 -12.43 15.37 0.27
N ILE A 966 -11.79 15.03 1.38
CA ILE A 966 -12.45 14.59 2.61
C ILE A 966 -11.94 15.44 3.76
N ALA A 967 -12.84 15.92 4.59
CA ALA A 967 -12.53 16.70 5.79
C ALA A 967 -13.28 16.12 6.99
N ARG A 968 -12.65 16.12 8.15
CA ARG A 968 -13.33 15.85 9.41
C ARG A 968 -14.29 16.99 9.69
N TRP A 969 -15.53 16.65 9.98
CA TRP A 969 -16.57 17.59 10.31
C TRP A 969 -16.42 18.11 11.75
N VAL A 970 -16.54 19.41 11.92
CA VAL A 970 -16.61 20.10 13.21
C VAL A 970 -18.01 20.72 13.32
N PRO A 971 -18.91 20.17 14.17
CA PRO A 971 -20.33 20.59 14.25
C PRO A 971 -20.60 22.04 14.60
#